data_AF-A0A933MF56-F1
#
_entry.id   AF-A0A933MF56-F1
#
_cell.length_a   1.000
_cell.length_b   1.000
_cell.length_c   1.000
_cell.angle_alpha   90.00
_cell.angle_beta   90.00
_cell.angle_gamma   90.00
#
_symmetry.space_group_name_H-M   'P 1'
#
loop_
_entity.id
_entity.type
_entity.pdbx_description
1 polymer ?
#
loop_
_entity_poly.entity_id
_entity_poly.type
_entity_poly.pdbx_seq_one_letter_code
_entity_poly.pdbx_strand_id
1 'polypeptide(L)'
;MGHLSRRVRSAPHLAVACISLLAAGAAFAAPAAPDPAAPKGDAPAVQAPGEAQPVITSEAVKTRRSKKRPAKKPAAKPKPKPEFEPEPEPPSSAPRRPVVVAEEPYAPAPAAAKKGVPEEPDESAVISAYKGFVEVRPVGKGPWQEVAKPGVELKRGDRVHTYGDSSATAEFHEGSQVEISPYSILSIEKSKFDHIAVGLYQGKVSVKVSWRARRKFEVRAPGAAVVAKASERFSVSATSDRRVRVDVETGEVSVYAVGAKKKLKARERVEVDQGRMGPVDLFGPAPAPEAAAPEAQASPPEDVLETEREEPRGRPPTQEEGARAGPTALPERAQAVRPPSSGEAFKAEVEREVQRALARDASESAVAFGVRTTRYEQGNVLVDATGVRVRVEEYLTRPDPKSFKLITLNERDGNLQYGTLEVSANRVLPLDLSEAGDLFYGPTGFKPQYWAVKYLWTQSNSVDTVSRVGVDGESLAVTLVPTPVFNPSTGRYDAPAVKAAYQTLFGNVYEFINGAADAVQRVYSDPAFRPADNGLLAGTQVSGLLARLQPIEVRISDVAVPATVLATYYDYAYVSLNPADDSGNATGKAGVVSFSVPGSHLGRYLERRWYVNFRDTNRNGILDFAEDTEAGAGCRYGDCSVANVFHNKVSRRDGTVTVDLPGKECQGTDGGCLSNTGDTHFFSDADNDGAIDGGEAAVVGVAGPTDANLLAFAAANPRAWLESDHVATDDYGAPARTASDHPEAGSTAGYNEVADVLESRVFERRMTSSLFGGGKLDLVLNPSPYLWAGLIRPETAGSRCPAAGSGGLVR
;
A
#
# COMPACT_ATOMS: atom_id res chain seq x y z
N MET A 1 45.52 43.70 -4.06
CA MET A 1 44.84 43.94 -5.36
C MET A 1 45.00 42.66 -6.18
N GLY A 2 44.00 41.93 -6.64
CA GLY A 2 42.55 42.01 -6.43
C GLY A 2 41.85 40.75 -6.98
N HIS A 3 40.61 40.48 -6.54
CA HIS A 3 39.65 39.49 -7.08
C HIS A 3 40.10 38.04 -7.37
N LEU A 4 39.87 37.15 -6.41
CA LEU A 4 39.38 35.80 -6.73
C LEU A 4 37.85 35.83 -6.83
N SER A 5 37.30 35.49 -7.99
CA SER A 5 35.87 35.25 -8.18
C SER A 5 35.55 33.76 -7.99
N ARG A 6 34.73 33.41 -7.00
CA ARG A 6 34.17 32.05 -6.88
C ARG A 6 33.18 31.81 -8.01
N ARG A 7 33.51 30.94 -8.98
CA ARG A 7 32.49 30.28 -9.80
C ARG A 7 31.91 29.11 -9.02
N VAL A 8 30.68 29.26 -8.53
CA VAL A 8 29.85 28.12 -8.11
C VAL A 8 29.52 27.32 -9.37
N ARG A 9 29.90 26.04 -9.43
CA ARG A 9 29.45 25.13 -10.47
C ARG A 9 28.19 24.43 -9.98
N SER A 10 27.03 24.85 -10.46
CA SER A 10 25.81 24.04 -10.43
C SER A 10 25.88 22.98 -11.53
N ALA A 11 25.69 21.71 -11.15
CA ALA A 11 25.66 20.53 -12.00
C ALA A 11 24.57 19.59 -11.45
N PRO A 12 23.88 18.78 -12.28
CA PRO A 12 22.45 19.01 -12.44
C PRO A 12 21.51 18.04 -11.70
N HIS A 13 20.23 18.42 -11.68
CA HIS A 13 19.11 17.60 -11.24
C HIS A 13 18.84 16.47 -12.25
N LEU A 14 19.33 15.25 -11.97
CA LEU A 14 18.94 14.06 -12.73
C LEU A 14 19.05 12.77 -11.89
N ALA A 15 18.34 12.79 -10.77
CA ALA A 15 18.03 11.64 -9.92
C ALA A 15 16.72 11.94 -9.17
N VAL A 16 16.03 10.91 -8.68
CA VAL A 16 14.68 10.94 -8.06
C VAL A 16 13.51 10.98 -9.07
N ALA A 17 13.14 9.80 -9.56
CA ALA A 17 11.83 9.53 -10.16
C ALA A 17 11.52 8.01 -10.14
N CYS A 18 11.27 7.44 -8.95
CA CYS A 18 10.72 6.09 -8.72
C CYS A 18 10.24 5.98 -7.24
N ILE A 19 9.25 5.10 -6.98
CA ILE A 19 8.46 4.89 -5.73
C ILE A 19 7.10 5.62 -5.73
N SER A 20 6.26 5.42 -6.76
CA SER A 20 4.89 5.97 -6.80
C SER A 20 3.82 4.97 -7.27
N LEU A 21 3.91 3.68 -6.87
CA LEU A 21 2.99 2.63 -7.36
C LEU A 21 1.55 2.67 -6.77
N LEU A 22 1.19 3.74 -6.04
CA LEU A 22 -0.21 4.13 -5.77
C LEU A 22 -0.59 5.47 -6.43
N ALA A 23 0.28 6.06 -7.26
CA ALA A 23 0.03 7.31 -8.00
C ALA A 23 0.91 7.46 -9.27
N ALA A 24 0.34 7.11 -10.43
CA ALA A 24 0.88 7.28 -11.80
C ALA A 24 2.00 6.32 -12.24
N GLY A 25 2.03 6.04 -13.56
CA GLY A 25 2.82 4.97 -14.18
C GLY A 25 4.11 5.45 -14.86
N ALA A 26 4.85 4.53 -15.49
CA ALA A 26 6.19 4.82 -16.03
C ALA A 26 6.54 4.07 -17.33
N ALA A 27 7.43 4.71 -18.10
CA ALA A 27 7.64 4.67 -19.56
C ALA A 27 8.35 3.44 -20.21
N PHE A 28 8.70 3.62 -21.52
CA PHE A 28 9.77 3.04 -22.39
C PHE A 28 9.26 2.34 -23.75
N ALA A 29 10.10 1.97 -24.81
CA ALA A 29 10.13 1.25 -26.22
C ALA A 29 10.44 -0.32 -26.61
N ALA A 30 9.68 -1.10 -27.44
CA ALA A 30 9.86 -2.55 -27.87
C ALA A 30 9.97 -2.83 -29.43
N PRO A 31 9.98 -4.09 -29.99
CA PRO A 31 10.20 -4.38 -31.43
C PRO A 31 9.03 -5.09 -32.16
N ALA A 32 9.08 -5.06 -33.49
CA ALA A 32 7.94 -5.32 -34.37
C ALA A 32 7.82 -6.75 -34.95
N ALA A 33 6.60 -7.07 -35.41
CA ALA A 33 6.23 -8.14 -36.34
C ALA A 33 5.01 -7.65 -37.20
N PRO A 34 4.69 -8.27 -38.35
CA PRO A 34 4.28 -7.51 -39.55
C PRO A 34 2.76 -7.43 -39.86
N ASP A 35 2.46 -6.63 -40.91
CA ASP A 35 1.15 -6.39 -41.55
C ASP A 35 0.21 -7.60 -41.65
N PRO A 36 -1.11 -7.34 -41.57
CA PRO A 36 -1.97 -7.79 -42.67
C PRO A 36 -3.02 -6.78 -43.16
N ALA A 37 -3.46 -6.99 -44.40
CA ALA A 37 -4.36 -6.12 -45.16
C ALA A 37 -5.84 -6.12 -44.67
N ALA A 38 -6.53 -5.01 -44.95
CA ALA A 38 -7.96 -4.84 -44.73
C ALA A 38 -8.84 -5.55 -45.79
N PRO A 39 -10.14 -5.73 -45.48
CA PRO A 39 -11.17 -5.44 -46.47
C PRO A 39 -12.30 -4.52 -45.94
N LYS A 40 -12.94 -3.82 -46.89
CA LYS A 40 -14.09 -2.93 -46.66
C LYS A 40 -15.40 -3.71 -46.45
N GLY A 41 -16.36 -3.11 -45.75
CA GLY A 41 -17.75 -3.56 -45.71
C GLY A 41 -18.71 -2.38 -45.50
N ASP A 42 -19.74 -2.29 -46.34
CA ASP A 42 -20.66 -1.14 -46.39
C ASP A 42 -21.75 -1.18 -45.29
N ALA A 43 -22.24 0.00 -44.90
CA ALA A 43 -23.30 0.18 -43.92
C ALA A 43 -24.61 0.68 -44.57
N PRO A 44 -25.80 0.15 -44.20
CA PRO A 44 -27.08 0.72 -44.59
C PRO A 44 -27.63 1.70 -43.54
N ALA A 45 -28.23 2.79 -44.00
CA ALA A 45 -28.88 3.80 -43.15
C ALA A 45 -30.22 3.31 -42.59
N VAL A 46 -30.59 3.78 -41.38
CA VAL A 46 -31.91 3.59 -40.78
C VAL A 46 -32.47 4.93 -40.29
N GLN A 47 -33.77 5.12 -40.46
CA GLN A 47 -34.49 6.38 -40.28
C GLN A 47 -34.83 6.67 -38.81
N ALA A 48 -34.95 7.96 -38.48
CA ALA A 48 -35.55 8.42 -37.23
C ALA A 48 -37.09 8.35 -37.28
N PRO A 49 -37.73 8.29 -36.10
CA PRO A 49 -38.85 9.19 -35.84
C PRO A 49 -38.63 9.99 -34.56
N GLY A 50 -39.12 11.23 -34.54
CA GLY A 50 -39.15 12.07 -33.35
C GLY A 50 -40.53 12.04 -32.68
N GLU A 51 -40.56 12.37 -31.39
CA GLU A 51 -41.78 12.79 -30.70
C GLU A 51 -41.43 13.88 -29.68
N ALA A 52 -42.24 14.94 -29.64
CA ALA A 52 -42.04 16.07 -28.74
C ALA A 52 -43.00 15.98 -27.54
N GLN A 53 -42.52 16.31 -26.35
CA GLN A 53 -43.36 16.48 -25.15
C GLN A 53 -43.10 17.84 -24.47
N PRO A 54 -44.09 18.38 -23.73
CA PRO A 54 -44.25 19.83 -23.60
C PRO A 54 -43.44 20.47 -22.48
N VAL A 55 -43.08 21.74 -22.72
CA VAL A 55 -42.45 22.63 -21.74
C VAL A 55 -43.44 22.98 -20.62
N ILE A 56 -43.14 22.57 -19.39
CA ILE A 56 -43.81 23.09 -18.18
C ILE A 56 -43.04 24.32 -17.71
N THR A 57 -43.60 25.51 -17.95
CA THR A 57 -43.11 26.75 -17.34
C THR A 57 -43.54 26.82 -15.88
N SER A 58 -42.59 27.02 -14.96
CA SER A 58 -42.88 27.31 -13.55
C SER A 58 -42.66 28.78 -13.24
N GLU A 59 -43.61 29.38 -12.54
CA GLU A 59 -43.68 30.83 -12.32
C GLU A 59 -42.74 31.36 -11.23
N ALA A 60 -42.52 32.68 -11.27
CA ALA A 60 -41.63 33.42 -10.39
C ALA A 60 -42.00 33.33 -8.89
N VAL A 61 -41.09 32.75 -8.08
CA VAL A 61 -41.12 32.88 -6.62
C VAL A 61 -40.50 34.21 -6.20
N LYS A 62 -41.34 35.14 -5.73
CA LYS A 62 -40.93 36.48 -5.27
C LYS A 62 -40.05 36.41 -4.01
N THR A 63 -38.92 37.10 -4.06
CA THR A 63 -37.98 37.29 -2.95
C THR A 63 -38.62 37.97 -1.73
N ARG A 64 -38.53 37.35 -0.55
CA ARG A 64 -39.02 37.94 0.72
C ARG A 64 -37.88 38.49 1.56
N ARG A 65 -37.83 39.83 1.61
CA ARG A 65 -37.08 40.73 2.53
C ARG A 65 -36.34 40.07 3.71
N SER A 66 -35.03 40.31 3.75
CA SER A 66 -34.17 40.14 4.91
C SER A 66 -34.65 40.95 6.14
N LYS A 67 -34.73 40.29 7.30
CA LYS A 67 -34.93 40.96 8.60
C LYS A 67 -33.61 41.22 9.31
N LYS A 68 -33.33 42.51 9.49
CA LYS A 68 -32.30 43.13 10.35
C LYS A 68 -31.99 42.31 11.62
N ARG A 69 -30.75 41.86 11.78
CA ARG A 69 -30.17 41.42 13.08
C ARG A 69 -29.50 42.61 13.77
N PRO A 70 -29.61 42.77 15.11
CA PRO A 70 -29.02 43.90 15.82
C PRO A 70 -27.50 43.74 16.02
N ALA A 71 -26.80 44.87 16.08
CA ALA A 71 -25.34 44.94 16.24
C ALA A 71 -24.89 44.40 17.61
N LYS A 72 -23.84 43.57 17.60
CA LYS A 72 -23.17 43.04 18.81
C LYS A 72 -22.05 44.01 19.22
N LYS A 73 -22.06 44.45 20.48
CA LYS A 73 -21.02 45.36 21.04
C LYS A 73 -19.61 44.77 20.88
N PRO A 74 -18.57 45.58 20.62
CA PRO A 74 -17.18 45.11 20.64
C PRO A 74 -16.77 44.72 22.07
N ALA A 75 -16.10 43.57 22.20
CA ALA A 75 -15.56 43.11 23.47
C ALA A 75 -14.32 43.92 23.89
N ALA A 76 -14.13 44.09 25.20
CA ALA A 76 -12.99 44.84 25.74
C ALA A 76 -11.66 44.10 25.52
N LYS A 77 -10.59 44.86 25.26
CA LYS A 77 -9.22 44.33 25.16
C LYS A 77 -8.81 43.66 26.49
N PRO A 78 -8.19 42.46 26.47
CA PRO A 78 -7.60 41.89 27.68
C PRO A 78 -6.40 42.73 28.14
N LYS A 79 -6.25 42.89 29.46
CA LYS A 79 -5.06 43.52 30.07
C LYS A 79 -3.83 42.61 29.88
N PRO A 80 -2.61 43.17 29.71
CA PRO A 80 -1.40 42.37 29.74
C PRO A 80 -1.21 41.69 31.11
N LYS A 81 -0.70 40.45 31.10
CA LYS A 81 -0.19 39.80 32.32
C LYS A 81 1.07 40.54 32.81
N PRO A 82 1.33 40.59 34.13
CA PRO A 82 2.60 41.08 34.64
C PRO A 82 3.75 40.16 34.20
N GLU A 83 4.90 40.75 33.90
CA GLU A 83 6.17 40.03 33.73
C GLU A 83 6.54 39.29 35.01
N PHE A 84 7.11 38.10 34.84
CA PHE A 84 7.66 37.29 35.92
C PHE A 84 9.18 37.46 35.87
N GLU A 85 9.78 38.03 36.91
CA GLU A 85 11.24 38.09 37.03
C GLU A 85 11.80 36.66 37.18
N PRO A 86 12.89 36.30 36.49
CA PRO A 86 13.53 35.00 36.67
C PRO A 86 14.30 34.95 38.00
N GLU A 87 14.09 33.89 38.78
CA GLU A 87 14.94 33.59 39.95
C GLU A 87 16.40 33.30 39.52
N PRO A 88 17.39 33.64 40.37
CA PRO A 88 18.80 33.42 40.06
C PRO A 88 19.19 31.93 40.10
N GLU A 89 19.98 31.50 39.11
CA GLU A 89 20.51 30.13 39.05
C GLU A 89 21.42 29.77 40.24
N PRO A 90 21.36 28.54 40.77
CA PRO A 90 22.30 28.07 41.79
C PRO A 90 23.70 27.81 41.20
N PRO A 91 24.78 27.99 41.98
CA PRO A 91 26.15 27.96 41.47
C PRO A 91 26.59 26.58 40.96
N SER A 92 27.14 26.58 39.75
CA SER A 92 27.70 25.40 39.08
C SER A 92 28.86 24.77 39.86
N SER A 93 28.70 23.52 40.30
CA SER A 93 29.75 22.72 40.93
C SER A 93 30.53 21.92 39.88
N ALA A 94 31.71 22.41 39.49
CA ALA A 94 32.57 21.74 38.53
C ALA A 94 33.11 20.39 39.06
N PRO A 95 33.03 19.29 38.28
CA PRO A 95 33.62 18.01 38.67
C PRO A 95 35.15 18.07 38.61
N ARG A 96 35.81 17.58 39.67
CA ARG A 96 37.27 17.51 39.76
C ARG A 96 37.82 16.51 38.73
N ARG A 97 38.83 16.93 37.96
CA ARG A 97 39.62 16.02 37.11
C ARG A 97 40.34 14.98 37.99
N PRO A 98 40.28 13.68 37.67
CA PRO A 98 41.19 12.70 38.27
C PRO A 98 42.62 12.94 37.76
N VAL A 99 43.60 12.76 38.64
CA VAL A 99 45.02 12.86 38.31
C VAL A 99 45.43 11.60 37.53
N VAL A 100 45.89 11.79 36.29
CA VAL A 100 46.48 10.71 35.49
C VAL A 100 47.95 10.56 35.90
N VAL A 101 48.28 9.46 36.56
CA VAL A 101 49.66 9.02 36.75
C VAL A 101 50.13 8.40 35.44
N ALA A 102 51.30 8.80 34.95
CA ALA A 102 51.89 8.22 33.75
C ALA A 102 52.59 6.91 34.09
N GLU A 103 52.12 5.79 33.52
CA GLU A 103 52.87 4.53 33.47
C GLU A 103 53.55 4.39 32.09
N GLU A 104 54.72 3.76 32.08
CA GLU A 104 55.55 3.59 30.89
C GLU A 104 54.95 2.59 29.88
N PRO A 105 55.22 2.74 28.56
CA PRO A 105 54.60 1.91 27.54
C PRO A 105 55.18 0.49 27.52
N TYR A 106 54.47 -0.46 28.11
CA TYR A 106 54.75 -1.88 27.93
C TYR A 106 54.31 -2.33 26.53
N ALA A 107 55.24 -2.89 25.74
CA ALA A 107 54.93 -3.37 24.39
C ALA A 107 53.91 -4.54 24.46
N PRO A 108 52.80 -4.49 23.70
CA PRO A 108 51.79 -5.54 23.74
C PRO A 108 52.35 -6.85 23.17
N ALA A 109 52.30 -7.92 23.96
CA ALA A 109 52.57 -9.27 23.47
C ALA A 109 51.59 -9.63 22.33
N PRO A 110 52.03 -10.36 21.29
CA PRO A 110 51.20 -10.66 20.14
C PRO A 110 49.95 -11.45 20.56
N ALA A 111 48.78 -10.94 20.17
CA ALA A 111 47.50 -11.56 20.49
C ALA A 111 47.44 -12.98 19.91
N ALA A 112 47.36 -13.98 20.78
CA ALA A 112 47.16 -15.36 20.37
C ALA A 112 45.83 -15.49 19.63
N ALA A 113 45.90 -15.86 18.35
CA ALA A 113 44.71 -16.09 17.53
C ALA A 113 43.82 -17.15 18.19
N LYS A 114 42.59 -16.76 18.55
CA LYS A 114 41.57 -17.74 18.97
C LYS A 114 41.32 -18.69 17.81
N LYS A 115 41.79 -19.93 17.92
CA LYS A 115 41.34 -21.02 17.03
C LYS A 115 39.82 -21.00 17.03
N GLY A 116 39.22 -20.88 15.85
CA GLY A 116 37.78 -21.00 15.69
C GLY A 116 37.33 -22.32 16.30
N VAL A 117 36.33 -22.26 17.20
CA VAL A 117 35.59 -23.46 17.56
C VAL A 117 34.94 -23.94 16.27
N PRO A 118 35.12 -25.20 15.85
CA PRO A 118 34.46 -25.70 14.65
C PRO A 118 32.95 -25.54 14.85
N GLU A 119 32.32 -24.85 13.91
CA GLU A 119 30.88 -24.68 13.89
C GLU A 119 30.24 -26.08 13.81
N GLU A 120 29.45 -26.43 14.83
CA GLU A 120 28.77 -27.73 14.84
C GLU A 120 27.85 -27.79 13.61
N PRO A 121 27.86 -28.89 12.84
CA PRO A 121 27.09 -28.96 11.60
C PRO A 121 25.61 -28.77 11.91
N ASP A 122 25.01 -27.72 11.34
CA ASP A 122 23.56 -27.50 11.39
C ASP A 122 22.86 -28.77 10.87
N GLU A 123 22.07 -29.40 11.72
CA GLU A 123 21.41 -30.65 11.41
C GLU A 123 20.24 -30.36 10.45
N SER A 124 20.00 -31.21 9.45
CA SER A 124 18.91 -31.04 8.48
C SER A 124 17.77 -32.02 8.72
N ALA A 125 16.58 -31.65 8.25
CA ALA A 125 15.45 -32.56 8.10
C ALA A 125 15.36 -33.02 6.63
N VAL A 126 14.66 -34.12 6.37
CA VAL A 126 14.47 -34.64 5.02
C VAL A 126 13.00 -34.98 4.81
N ILE A 127 12.41 -34.58 3.67
CA ILE A 127 11.08 -35.07 3.25
C ILE A 127 11.20 -36.56 2.92
N SER A 128 10.86 -37.44 3.87
CA SER A 128 11.02 -38.90 3.73
C SER A 128 9.84 -39.55 3.01
N ALA A 129 8.66 -38.92 3.02
CA ALA A 129 7.49 -39.30 2.23
C ALA A 129 6.62 -38.07 1.93
N TYR A 130 5.84 -38.12 0.85
CA TYR A 130 4.79 -37.15 0.56
C TYR A 130 3.69 -37.76 -0.33
N LYS A 131 2.54 -37.11 -0.39
CA LYS A 131 1.40 -37.43 -1.26
C LYS A 131 0.84 -36.13 -1.82
N GLY A 132 0.39 -36.15 -3.08
CA GLY A 132 -0.20 -34.99 -3.73
C GLY A 132 0.83 -33.90 -4.06
N PHE A 133 0.35 -32.67 -4.23
CA PHE A 133 1.17 -31.51 -4.56
C PHE A 133 1.76 -30.89 -3.28
N VAL A 134 3.08 -30.95 -3.18
CA VAL A 134 3.84 -30.44 -2.04
C VAL A 134 4.99 -29.59 -2.59
N GLU A 135 5.16 -28.40 -2.03
CA GLU A 135 6.23 -27.49 -2.42
C GLU A 135 7.15 -27.16 -1.25
N VAL A 136 8.42 -26.91 -1.56
CA VAL A 136 9.43 -26.41 -0.64
C VAL A 136 9.95 -25.07 -1.16
N ARG A 137 10.09 -24.09 -0.26
CA ARG A 137 10.75 -22.81 -0.54
C ARG A 137 12.02 -22.74 0.33
N PRO A 138 13.22 -22.93 -0.25
CA PRO A 138 14.44 -22.90 0.53
C PRO A 138 14.80 -21.47 0.98
N VAL A 139 15.46 -21.35 2.13
CA VAL A 139 15.87 -20.05 2.70
C VAL A 139 16.72 -19.26 1.71
N GLY A 140 16.38 -17.99 1.50
CA GLY A 140 17.06 -17.11 0.56
C GLY A 140 16.96 -17.47 -0.93
N LYS A 141 16.19 -18.52 -1.31
CA LYS A 141 16.11 -19.01 -2.70
C LYS A 141 14.70 -18.98 -3.28
N GLY A 142 14.39 -17.87 -3.96
CA GLY A 142 13.44 -17.85 -5.08
C GLY A 142 11.98 -18.24 -4.78
N PRO A 143 11.24 -18.70 -5.80
CA PRO A 143 9.86 -19.17 -5.67
C PRO A 143 9.79 -20.55 -5.01
N TRP A 144 8.57 -20.98 -4.70
CA TRP A 144 8.25 -22.35 -4.30
C TRP A 144 8.70 -23.36 -5.38
N GLN A 145 9.14 -24.55 -4.94
CA GLN A 145 9.63 -25.63 -5.80
C GLN A 145 8.90 -26.92 -5.45
N GLU A 146 8.28 -27.56 -6.43
CA GLU A 146 7.59 -28.84 -6.25
C GLU A 146 8.56 -29.94 -5.77
N VAL A 147 8.13 -30.69 -4.75
CA VAL A 147 8.82 -31.89 -4.26
C VAL A 147 8.57 -33.02 -5.25
N ALA A 148 9.41 -33.13 -6.28
CA ALA A 148 9.28 -34.16 -7.32
C ALA A 148 9.68 -35.59 -6.87
N LYS A 149 10.30 -35.75 -5.70
CA LYS A 149 10.66 -37.04 -5.11
C LYS A 149 10.98 -36.92 -3.61
N PRO A 150 10.87 -38.00 -2.82
CA PRO A 150 11.39 -38.02 -1.45
C PRO A 150 12.92 -37.85 -1.42
N GLY A 151 13.45 -37.46 -0.27
CA GLY A 151 14.87 -37.16 -0.09
C GLY A 151 15.26 -35.69 -0.25
N VAL A 152 14.29 -34.77 -0.34
CA VAL A 152 14.56 -33.32 -0.33
C VAL A 152 15.02 -32.91 1.08
N GLU A 153 16.25 -32.41 1.16
CA GLU A 153 16.84 -31.85 2.38
C GLU A 153 16.21 -30.48 2.69
N LEU A 154 15.74 -30.31 3.93
CA LEU A 154 15.24 -29.07 4.50
C LEU A 154 16.27 -28.50 5.47
N LYS A 155 16.64 -27.23 5.25
CA LYS A 155 17.56 -26.46 6.08
C LYS A 155 16.82 -25.46 6.93
N ARG A 156 17.54 -24.89 7.90
CA ARG A 156 17.02 -23.80 8.73
C ARG A 156 16.58 -22.61 7.86
N GLY A 157 15.32 -22.21 8.02
CA GLY A 157 14.65 -21.15 7.26
C GLY A 157 13.80 -21.67 6.09
N ASP A 158 13.98 -22.92 5.67
CA ASP A 158 13.17 -23.53 4.60
C ASP A 158 11.71 -23.67 5.05
N ARG A 159 10.79 -23.52 4.09
CA ARG A 159 9.35 -23.69 4.29
C ARG A 159 8.81 -24.83 3.43
N VAL A 160 7.82 -25.55 3.95
CA VAL A 160 7.09 -26.64 3.27
C VAL A 160 5.61 -26.25 3.21
N HIS A 161 5.00 -26.38 2.03
CA HIS A 161 3.58 -26.12 1.81
C HIS A 161 2.89 -27.37 1.26
N THR A 162 1.79 -27.77 1.88
CA THR A 162 0.91 -28.86 1.45
C THR A 162 -0.47 -28.31 1.08
N TYR A 163 -0.97 -28.69 -0.09
CA TYR A 163 -2.25 -28.24 -0.62
C TYR A 163 -3.38 -29.24 -0.33
N GLY A 164 -4.61 -28.92 -0.76
CA GLY A 164 -5.65 -29.87 -1.21
C GLY A 164 -5.81 -31.17 -0.42
N ASP A 165 -5.45 -32.28 -1.06
CA ASP A 165 -5.44 -33.65 -0.55
C ASP A 165 -4.01 -34.14 -0.19
N SER A 166 -3.08 -33.18 -0.08
CA SER A 166 -1.65 -33.40 -0.09
C SER A 166 -1.07 -33.43 1.33
N SER A 167 0.01 -34.18 1.53
CA SER A 167 0.66 -34.33 2.82
C SER A 167 2.14 -34.63 2.66
N ALA A 168 2.95 -34.33 3.68
CA ALA A 168 4.40 -34.58 3.66
C ALA A 168 4.90 -35.02 5.03
N THR A 169 5.87 -35.93 5.08
CA THR A 169 6.55 -36.33 6.31
C THR A 169 7.98 -35.82 6.28
N ALA A 170 8.30 -34.90 7.19
CA ALA A 170 9.67 -34.46 7.44
C ALA A 170 10.27 -35.33 8.56
N GLU A 171 11.39 -35.98 8.28
CA GLU A 171 12.16 -36.78 9.22
C GLU A 171 13.46 -36.07 9.58
N PHE A 172 13.68 -35.86 10.87
CA PHE A 172 14.88 -35.25 11.42
C PHE A 172 15.92 -36.34 11.70
N HIS A 173 17.20 -36.00 11.64
CA HIS A 173 18.33 -36.92 11.79
C HIS A 173 18.35 -37.71 13.13
N GLU A 174 17.72 -37.22 14.21
CA GLU A 174 17.59 -37.97 15.48
C GLU A 174 16.39 -38.95 15.48
N GLY A 175 15.66 -39.01 14.37
CA GLY A 175 14.53 -39.89 14.09
C GLY A 175 13.16 -39.36 14.51
N SER A 176 13.04 -38.06 14.84
CA SER A 176 11.73 -37.44 15.07
C SER A 176 11.05 -37.22 13.72
N GLN A 177 9.73 -37.40 13.69
CA GLN A 177 8.93 -37.32 12.47
C GLN A 177 7.83 -36.27 12.65
N VAL A 178 7.70 -35.38 11.66
CA VAL A 178 6.64 -34.37 11.57
C VAL A 178 5.83 -34.65 10.31
N GLU A 179 4.61 -35.13 10.50
CA GLU A 179 3.63 -35.33 9.43
C GLU A 179 2.82 -34.05 9.25
N ILE A 180 2.93 -33.47 8.06
CA ILE A 180 2.32 -32.22 7.62
C ILE A 180 1.03 -32.60 6.89
N SER A 181 -0.11 -32.22 7.47
CA SER A 181 -1.45 -32.50 6.93
C SER A 181 -1.76 -31.61 5.71
N PRO A 182 -2.89 -31.83 5.00
CA PRO A 182 -3.43 -30.86 4.04
C PRO A 182 -3.48 -29.40 4.51
N TYR A 183 -3.40 -28.47 3.55
CA TYR A 183 -3.50 -27.02 3.74
C TYR A 183 -2.58 -26.47 4.84
N SER A 184 -1.33 -26.95 4.90
CA SER A 184 -0.41 -26.63 5.98
C SER A 184 0.88 -25.97 5.49
N ILE A 185 1.34 -24.97 6.25
CA ILE A 185 2.61 -24.27 5.99
C ILE A 185 3.51 -24.43 7.22
N LEU A 186 4.57 -25.23 7.06
CA LEU A 186 5.60 -25.46 8.07
C LEU A 186 6.89 -24.71 7.70
N SER A 187 7.67 -24.31 8.70
CA SER A 187 9.03 -23.79 8.54
C SER A 187 10.00 -24.42 9.55
N ILE A 188 11.27 -24.53 9.17
CA ILE A 188 12.33 -25.02 10.06
C ILE A 188 13.00 -23.82 10.74
N GLU A 189 12.67 -23.50 11.99
CA GLU A 189 13.25 -22.32 12.68
C GLU A 189 14.62 -22.60 13.28
N LYS A 190 14.80 -23.80 13.85
CA LYS A 190 16.04 -24.27 14.48
C LYS A 190 16.17 -25.78 14.32
N SER A 191 17.39 -26.23 14.01
CA SER A 191 17.71 -27.65 13.87
C SER A 191 19.11 -27.91 14.45
N LYS A 192 19.23 -27.70 15.77
CA LYS A 192 20.47 -27.91 16.52
C LYS A 192 20.42 -29.19 17.35
N PHE A 193 21.60 -29.70 17.71
CA PHE A 193 21.75 -30.91 18.51
C PHE A 193 21.00 -30.87 19.86
N ASP A 194 20.80 -29.70 20.45
CA ASP A 194 20.09 -29.56 21.74
C ASP A 194 18.59 -29.22 21.59
N HIS A 195 18.22 -28.56 20.49
CA HIS A 195 16.90 -27.94 20.30
C HIS A 195 16.47 -27.90 18.83
N ILE A 196 15.38 -28.58 18.54
CA ILE A 196 14.66 -28.49 17.26
C ILE A 196 13.41 -27.63 17.47
N ALA A 197 13.22 -26.64 16.61
CA ALA A 197 12.06 -25.78 16.59
C ALA A 197 11.50 -25.66 15.16
N VAL A 198 10.21 -25.91 15.00
CA VAL A 198 9.47 -25.75 13.74
C VAL A 198 8.33 -24.75 13.91
N GLY A 199 8.11 -23.89 12.93
CA GLY A 199 7.04 -22.89 12.92
C GLY A 199 5.90 -23.30 12.00
N LEU A 200 4.72 -23.58 12.57
CA LEU A 200 3.46 -23.85 11.87
C LEU A 200 2.69 -22.53 11.72
N TYR A 201 2.55 -22.01 10.50
CA TYR A 201 1.78 -20.79 10.24
C TYR A 201 0.27 -21.08 10.15
N GLN A 202 -0.08 -22.17 9.45
CA GLN A 202 -1.45 -22.60 9.17
C GLN A 202 -1.48 -24.11 8.98
N GLY A 203 -2.64 -24.72 9.22
CA GLY A 203 -2.95 -26.12 8.93
C GLY A 203 -2.79 -27.02 10.16
N LYS A 204 -2.30 -28.24 9.97
CA LYS A 204 -2.08 -29.22 11.05
C LYS A 204 -0.77 -30.00 10.85
N VAL A 205 -0.04 -30.20 11.94
CA VAL A 205 1.05 -31.17 12.01
C VAL A 205 0.81 -32.21 13.11
N SER A 206 1.18 -33.45 12.84
CA SER A 206 1.29 -34.53 13.82
C SER A 206 2.78 -34.81 14.06
N VAL A 207 3.22 -34.73 15.31
CA VAL A 207 4.63 -34.85 15.70
C VAL A 207 4.82 -36.11 16.53
N LYS A 208 5.83 -36.88 16.16
CA LYS A 208 6.31 -38.08 16.86
C LYS A 208 7.77 -37.87 17.24
N VAL A 209 8.01 -37.54 18.50
CA VAL A 209 9.36 -37.24 19.00
C VAL A 209 10.10 -38.54 19.28
N SER A 210 11.28 -38.70 18.68
CA SER A 210 12.12 -39.89 18.87
C SER A 210 12.50 -40.08 20.34
N TRP A 211 12.51 -41.33 20.82
CA TRP A 211 13.06 -41.63 22.15
C TRP A 211 14.57 -41.33 22.24
N ARG A 212 15.27 -41.29 21.10
CA ARG A 212 16.69 -40.91 21.01
C ARG A 212 16.90 -39.40 21.18
N ALA A 213 15.87 -38.59 20.96
CA ALA A 213 15.90 -37.16 21.21
C ALA A 213 15.94 -36.89 22.73
N ARG A 214 17.13 -36.89 23.34
CA ARG A 214 17.37 -36.38 24.71
C ARG A 214 17.16 -34.85 24.84
N ARG A 215 16.39 -34.28 23.92
CA ARG A 215 16.45 -32.91 23.42
C ARG A 215 15.09 -32.24 23.58
N LYS A 216 15.04 -30.93 23.35
CA LYS A 216 13.79 -30.18 23.30
C LYS A 216 13.25 -30.16 21.88
N PHE A 217 11.99 -30.58 21.69
CA PHE A 217 11.27 -30.39 20.44
C PHE A 217 10.20 -29.31 20.64
N GLU A 218 10.17 -28.28 19.78
CA GLU A 218 9.29 -27.12 19.91
C GLU A 218 8.50 -26.90 18.61
N VAL A 219 7.16 -26.86 18.69
CA VAL A 219 6.29 -26.41 17.60
C VAL A 219 5.75 -25.04 17.96
N ARG A 220 6.04 -24.04 17.14
CA ARG A 220 5.54 -22.67 17.28
C ARG A 220 4.35 -22.46 16.36
N ALA A 221 3.34 -21.77 16.85
CA ALA A 221 2.15 -21.40 16.11
C ALA A 221 1.73 -19.96 16.49
N PRO A 222 0.91 -19.26 15.69
CA PRO A 222 0.43 -17.92 16.03
C PRO A 222 -0.20 -17.85 17.42
N GLY A 223 0.48 -17.21 18.37
CA GLY A 223 0.02 -17.05 19.76
C GLY A 223 0.32 -18.22 20.71
N ALA A 224 0.96 -19.31 20.27
CA ALA A 224 1.27 -20.47 21.11
C ALA A 224 2.63 -21.12 20.78
N ALA A 225 3.32 -21.64 21.79
CA ALA A 225 4.48 -22.51 21.63
C ALA A 225 4.27 -23.82 22.39
N VAL A 226 4.50 -24.94 21.72
CA VAL A 226 4.25 -26.30 22.20
C VAL A 226 5.58 -27.00 22.35
N VAL A 227 5.99 -27.31 23.58
CA VAL A 227 7.29 -27.91 23.89
C VAL A 227 7.09 -29.34 24.38
N ALA A 228 7.69 -30.27 23.66
CA ALA A 228 7.67 -31.71 23.90
C ALA A 228 9.05 -32.26 24.29
N LYS A 229 9.05 -33.43 24.92
CA LYS A 229 10.23 -34.24 25.23
C LYS A 229 10.20 -35.59 24.48
N ALA A 230 11.24 -36.39 24.68
CA ALA A 230 11.43 -37.70 24.08
C ALA A 230 10.20 -38.62 24.23
N SER A 231 9.88 -39.39 23.17
CA SER A 231 8.83 -40.42 23.17
C SER A 231 7.38 -39.89 23.21
N GLU A 232 7.17 -38.61 22.92
CA GLU A 232 5.84 -38.00 22.84
C GLU A 232 5.22 -38.10 21.44
N ARG A 233 3.88 -38.17 21.41
CA ARG A 233 3.06 -37.97 20.20
C ARG A 233 1.97 -36.97 20.49
N PHE A 234 1.87 -35.97 19.64
CA PHE A 234 0.88 -34.90 19.75
C PHE A 234 0.62 -34.32 18.36
N SER A 235 -0.51 -33.64 18.20
CA SER A 235 -0.76 -32.83 17.01
C SER A 235 -1.06 -31.39 17.38
N VAL A 236 -0.67 -30.48 16.51
CA VAL A 236 -0.91 -29.03 16.63
C VAL A 236 -1.59 -28.60 15.35
N SER A 237 -2.76 -27.95 15.48
CA SER A 237 -3.43 -27.31 14.35
C SER A 237 -3.60 -25.83 14.60
N ALA A 238 -3.21 -25.01 13.62
CA ALA A 238 -3.30 -23.55 13.64
C ALA A 238 -4.19 -23.08 12.48
N THR A 239 -5.15 -22.21 12.78
CA THR A 239 -6.00 -21.56 11.77
C THR A 239 -5.59 -20.12 11.54
N SER A 240 -5.96 -19.55 10.40
CA SER A 240 -5.59 -18.18 10.00
C SER A 240 -6.12 -17.09 10.95
N ASP A 241 -7.16 -17.38 11.73
CA ASP A 241 -7.68 -16.53 12.81
C ASP A 241 -6.88 -16.62 14.13
N ARG A 242 -5.74 -17.32 14.13
CA ARG A 242 -4.85 -17.54 15.27
C ARG A 242 -5.45 -18.38 16.41
N ARG A 243 -6.45 -19.22 16.13
CA ARG A 243 -6.81 -20.33 17.02
C ARG A 243 -5.84 -21.49 16.84
N VAL A 244 -5.31 -21.99 17.95
CA VAL A 244 -4.39 -23.13 18.00
C VAL A 244 -4.97 -24.22 18.89
N ARG A 245 -5.20 -25.40 18.35
CA ARG A 245 -5.54 -26.61 19.12
C ARG A 245 -4.31 -27.48 19.27
N VAL A 246 -4.10 -28.02 20.47
CA VAL A 246 -3.04 -28.98 20.79
C VAL A 246 -3.68 -30.23 21.37
N ASP A 247 -3.47 -31.37 20.71
CA ASP A 247 -3.99 -32.69 21.10
C ASP A 247 -2.82 -33.61 21.46
N VAL A 248 -2.73 -34.10 22.69
CA VAL A 248 -1.64 -35.00 23.11
C VAL A 248 -2.11 -36.46 23.07
N GLU A 249 -1.55 -37.28 22.18
CA GLU A 249 -1.87 -38.71 22.10
C GLU A 249 -1.14 -39.51 23.18
N THR A 250 0.18 -39.30 23.32
CA THR A 250 1.04 -40.05 24.26
C THR A 250 2.14 -39.16 24.85
N GLY A 251 2.42 -39.35 26.14
CA GLY A 251 3.46 -38.60 26.87
C GLY A 251 2.92 -37.33 27.53
N GLU A 252 3.74 -36.28 27.63
CA GLU A 252 3.40 -35.08 28.41
C GLU A 252 4.00 -33.76 27.87
N VAL A 253 3.18 -32.97 27.21
CA VAL A 253 3.59 -31.76 26.47
C VAL A 253 3.37 -30.49 27.31
N SER A 254 4.24 -29.48 27.18
CA SER A 254 4.05 -28.15 27.80
C SER A 254 3.65 -27.10 26.75
N VAL A 255 2.45 -26.56 26.87
CA VAL A 255 1.94 -25.47 26.02
C VAL A 255 2.17 -24.12 26.73
N TYR A 256 2.66 -23.14 25.98
CA TYR A 256 2.89 -21.77 26.40
C TYR A 256 2.07 -20.84 25.50
N ALA A 257 1.34 -19.88 26.08
CA ALA A 257 0.60 -18.85 25.35
C ALA A 257 0.47 -17.60 26.24
N VAL A 258 0.79 -16.41 25.72
CA VAL A 258 0.75 -15.08 26.37
C VAL A 258 0.81 -15.12 27.92
N GLY A 259 2.01 -15.37 28.46
CA GLY A 259 2.27 -15.39 29.91
C GLY A 259 1.77 -16.62 30.67
N ALA A 260 0.89 -17.44 30.08
CA ALA A 260 0.41 -18.70 30.65
C ALA A 260 1.25 -19.90 30.19
N LYS A 261 1.35 -20.89 31.08
CA LYS A 261 1.94 -22.21 30.79
C LYS A 261 1.02 -23.29 31.34
N LYS A 262 0.68 -24.28 30.52
CA LYS A 262 -0.06 -25.48 30.93
C LYS A 262 0.68 -26.73 30.50
N LYS A 263 0.52 -27.79 31.27
CA LYS A 263 1.08 -29.11 31.02
C LYS A 263 -0.08 -30.02 30.65
N LEU A 264 0.02 -30.72 29.52
CA LEU A 264 -0.98 -31.61 28.97
C LEU A 264 -0.45 -33.05 29.00
N LYS A 265 -1.27 -33.98 29.46
CA LYS A 265 -0.97 -35.42 29.47
C LYS A 265 -1.60 -36.10 28.25
N ALA A 266 -1.24 -37.37 28.03
CA ALA A 266 -1.93 -38.23 27.08
C ALA A 266 -3.47 -38.16 27.24
N ARG A 267 -4.17 -37.97 26.11
CA ARG A 267 -5.62 -37.73 25.96
C ARG A 267 -6.13 -36.37 26.45
N GLU A 268 -5.25 -35.45 26.83
CA GLU A 268 -5.63 -34.05 27.10
C GLU A 268 -5.48 -33.19 25.84
N ARG A 269 -6.42 -32.25 25.68
CA ARG A 269 -6.51 -31.22 24.65
C ARG A 269 -6.50 -29.86 25.31
N VAL A 270 -5.90 -28.86 24.65
CA VAL A 270 -6.17 -27.44 24.94
C VAL A 270 -6.42 -26.69 23.64
N GLU A 271 -7.28 -25.69 23.71
CA GLU A 271 -7.42 -24.68 22.66
C GLU A 271 -6.88 -23.35 23.17
N VAL A 272 -6.14 -22.65 22.31
CA VAL A 272 -5.60 -21.32 22.54
C VAL A 272 -6.25 -20.41 21.51
N ASP A 273 -7.05 -19.45 21.97
CA ASP A 273 -7.75 -18.49 21.12
C ASP A 273 -7.11 -17.11 21.28
N GLN A 274 -6.55 -16.57 20.19
CA GLN A 274 -5.84 -15.28 20.18
C GLN A 274 -4.76 -15.17 21.28
N GLY A 275 -4.05 -16.27 21.56
CA GLY A 275 -3.05 -16.36 22.62
C GLY A 275 -3.59 -16.56 24.05
N ARG A 276 -4.92 -16.56 24.25
CA ARG A 276 -5.54 -16.91 25.53
C ARG A 276 -5.75 -18.41 25.63
N MET A 277 -5.23 -19.01 26.69
CA MET A 277 -5.31 -20.45 26.91
C MET A 277 -6.66 -20.85 27.52
N GLY A 278 -7.38 -21.75 26.83
CA GLY A 278 -8.66 -22.29 27.26
C GLY A 278 -8.58 -23.34 28.39
N PRO A 279 -9.72 -23.95 28.76
CA PRO A 279 -9.73 -25.11 29.64
C PRO A 279 -9.00 -26.30 28.99
N VAL A 280 -8.60 -27.25 29.84
CA VAL A 280 -8.04 -28.53 29.37
C VAL A 280 -9.15 -29.56 29.36
N ASP A 281 -9.43 -30.10 28.19
CA ASP A 281 -10.46 -31.10 27.95
C ASP A 281 -9.82 -32.48 27.75
N LEU A 282 -10.55 -33.53 28.13
CA LEU A 282 -10.18 -34.89 27.77
C LEU A 282 -10.81 -35.23 26.41
N PHE A 283 -10.00 -35.49 25.39
CA PHE A 283 -10.51 -36.07 24.15
C PHE A 283 -10.58 -37.59 24.28
N GLY A 284 -11.72 -38.16 23.87
CA GLY A 284 -11.94 -39.61 23.93
C GLY A 284 -10.88 -40.39 23.15
N PRO A 285 -10.71 -41.70 23.42
CA PRO A 285 -9.88 -42.54 22.57
C PRO A 285 -10.32 -42.36 21.12
N ALA A 286 -9.36 -42.14 20.21
CA ALA A 286 -9.66 -42.07 18.79
C ALA A 286 -10.51 -43.30 18.41
N PRO A 287 -11.60 -43.13 17.65
CA PRO A 287 -12.39 -44.28 17.21
C PRO A 287 -11.44 -45.27 16.57
N ALA A 288 -11.51 -46.54 17.01
CA ALA A 288 -10.65 -47.58 16.47
C ALA A 288 -10.80 -47.56 14.95
N PRO A 289 -9.69 -47.61 14.17
CA PRO A 289 -9.74 -47.43 12.72
C PRO A 289 -10.76 -48.41 12.16
N GLU A 290 -11.85 -47.85 11.64
CA GLU A 290 -13.03 -48.61 11.23
C GLU A 290 -12.59 -49.62 10.18
N ALA A 291 -12.72 -50.90 10.50
CA ALA A 291 -12.18 -51.97 9.68
C ALA A 291 -12.78 -51.85 8.28
N ALA A 292 -11.91 -51.62 7.29
CA ALA A 292 -12.31 -51.22 5.94
C ALA A 292 -13.48 -52.07 5.44
N ALA A 293 -14.65 -51.45 5.33
CA ALA A 293 -15.84 -52.11 4.85
C ALA A 293 -15.56 -52.65 3.44
N PRO A 294 -15.88 -53.92 3.14
CA PRO A 294 -15.63 -54.47 1.80
C PRO A 294 -16.42 -53.66 0.77
N GLU A 295 -15.79 -53.35 -0.36
CA GLU A 295 -16.38 -52.59 -1.46
C GLU A 295 -17.72 -53.19 -1.87
N ALA A 296 -18.82 -52.52 -1.51
CA ALA A 296 -20.16 -52.91 -1.92
C ALA A 296 -20.32 -52.62 -3.42
N GLN A 297 -20.61 -53.66 -4.19
CA GLN A 297 -20.79 -53.59 -5.64
C GLN A 297 -21.92 -52.63 -6.01
N ALA A 298 -21.69 -51.79 -7.04
CA ALA A 298 -22.69 -50.87 -7.55
C ALA A 298 -23.89 -51.64 -8.15
N SER A 299 -25.09 -51.25 -7.74
CA SER A 299 -26.35 -51.62 -8.41
C SER A 299 -26.93 -50.41 -9.17
N PRO A 300 -27.65 -50.63 -10.27
CA PRO A 300 -28.14 -49.58 -11.16
C PRO A 300 -29.30 -48.77 -10.55
N PRO A 301 -29.63 -47.59 -11.11
CA PRO A 301 -30.69 -46.74 -10.57
C PRO A 301 -32.08 -47.30 -10.90
N GLU A 302 -32.94 -47.41 -9.89
CA GLU A 302 -34.39 -47.45 -10.08
C GLU A 302 -34.99 -46.06 -9.86
N ASP A 303 -35.89 -45.69 -10.76
CA ASP A 303 -36.83 -44.58 -10.61
C ASP A 303 -37.81 -44.81 -9.44
N VAL A 304 -38.66 -43.80 -9.21
CA VAL A 304 -40.06 -43.89 -8.77
C VAL A 304 -40.38 -43.27 -7.39
N LEU A 305 -41.32 -42.31 -7.47
CA LEU A 305 -42.26 -41.76 -6.49
C LEU A 305 -41.79 -40.77 -5.41
N GLU A 306 -42.21 -39.54 -5.67
CA GLU A 306 -42.66 -38.52 -4.72
C GLU A 306 -43.30 -39.08 -3.44
N THR A 307 -42.95 -38.51 -2.29
CA THR A 307 -43.82 -38.54 -1.11
C THR A 307 -43.70 -37.23 -0.34
N GLU A 308 -44.81 -36.80 0.26
CA GLU A 308 -45.03 -35.42 0.70
C GLU A 308 -44.19 -35.03 1.91
N ARG A 309 -43.73 -33.77 1.95
CA ARG A 309 -42.93 -33.22 3.05
C ARG A 309 -43.73 -32.18 3.83
N GLU A 310 -44.28 -32.58 4.98
CA GLU A 310 -45.02 -31.69 5.88
C GLU A 310 -44.14 -30.59 6.51
N GLU A 311 -44.70 -29.38 6.67
CA GLU A 311 -44.09 -28.27 7.41
C GLU A 311 -44.23 -28.44 8.94
N PRO A 312 -43.16 -28.32 9.75
CA PRO A 312 -43.29 -28.08 11.17
C PRO A 312 -43.44 -26.59 11.48
N ARG A 313 -44.69 -26.10 11.58
CA ARG A 313 -44.99 -24.74 12.07
C ARG A 313 -44.87 -24.62 13.60
N GLY A 314 -43.69 -24.24 14.09
CA GLY A 314 -43.48 -23.89 15.50
C GLY A 314 -43.76 -22.42 15.80
N ARG A 315 -44.92 -22.09 16.39
CA ARG A 315 -45.17 -20.77 17.01
C ARG A 315 -44.49 -20.69 18.38
N PRO A 316 -43.83 -19.58 18.75
CA PRO A 316 -43.53 -19.29 20.15
C PRO A 316 -44.82 -18.88 20.90
N PRO A 317 -44.95 -19.21 22.20
CA PRO A 317 -46.14 -18.85 22.97
C PRO A 317 -46.15 -17.37 23.37
N THR A 318 -47.28 -16.71 23.10
CA THR A 318 -47.64 -15.42 23.68
C THR A 318 -47.81 -15.57 25.19
N GLN A 319 -47.18 -14.72 26.00
CA GLN A 319 -47.56 -14.53 27.40
C GLN A 319 -48.47 -13.30 27.53
N GLU A 320 -49.55 -13.46 28.28
CA GLU A 320 -50.65 -12.50 28.39
C GLU A 320 -50.34 -11.34 29.34
N GLU A 321 -50.90 -10.17 29.04
CA GLU A 321 -50.96 -9.04 29.97
C GLU A 321 -51.91 -9.35 31.14
N GLY A 322 -51.37 -9.38 32.37
CA GLY A 322 -52.15 -9.39 33.62
C GLY A 322 -51.90 -8.12 34.42
N ALA A 323 -52.89 -7.23 34.52
CA ALA A 323 -52.71 -5.90 35.10
C ALA A 323 -53.06 -5.79 36.60
N ARG A 324 -52.45 -4.78 37.28
CA ARG A 324 -52.72 -4.27 38.66
C ARG A 324 -52.22 -5.20 39.79
N ALA A 325 -51.56 -4.76 40.87
CA ALA A 325 -51.64 -3.51 41.62
C ALA A 325 -50.46 -3.36 42.62
N GLY A 326 -50.22 -2.14 43.13
CA GLY A 326 -49.49 -1.90 44.39
C GLY A 326 -48.12 -1.19 44.27
N PRO A 327 -47.93 -0.01 44.90
CA PRO A 327 -46.62 0.59 45.05
C PRO A 327 -45.91 0.01 46.28
N THR A 328 -44.98 -0.93 46.07
CA THR A 328 -44.15 -1.47 47.17
C THR A 328 -43.12 -0.41 47.60
N ALA A 329 -43.11 -0.10 48.89
CA ALA A 329 -42.27 0.94 49.47
C ALA A 329 -40.78 0.69 49.27
N LEU A 330 -40.03 1.77 48.99
CA LEU A 330 -38.58 1.80 49.08
C LEU A 330 -38.16 1.42 50.51
N PRO A 331 -37.21 0.48 50.72
CA PRO A 331 -36.66 0.22 52.03
C PRO A 331 -35.74 1.38 52.45
N GLU A 332 -36.31 2.36 53.15
CA GLU A 332 -35.59 3.45 53.80
C GLU A 332 -34.75 2.90 54.97
N ARG A 333 -33.59 2.35 54.64
CA ARG A 333 -32.49 2.09 55.59
C ARG A 333 -31.17 2.54 54.98
N ALA A 334 -31.07 3.85 54.76
CA ALA A 334 -29.78 4.53 54.81
C ALA A 334 -29.21 4.37 56.24
N GLN A 335 -28.52 3.26 56.49
CA GLN A 335 -27.64 3.16 57.65
C GLN A 335 -26.54 4.20 57.44
N ALA A 336 -26.70 5.37 58.07
CA ALA A 336 -25.66 6.38 58.11
C ALA A 336 -24.42 5.73 58.74
N VAL A 337 -23.43 5.42 57.89
CA VAL A 337 -22.16 4.86 58.30
C VAL A 337 -21.54 5.88 59.26
N ARG A 338 -21.61 5.57 60.56
CA ARG A 338 -21.03 6.46 61.57
C ARG A 338 -19.55 6.60 61.26
N PRO A 339 -19.02 7.82 61.07
CA PRO A 339 -17.60 8.00 60.87
C PRO A 339 -16.87 7.43 62.09
N PRO A 340 -15.75 6.72 61.89
CA PRO A 340 -15.01 6.12 63.00
C PRO A 340 -14.61 7.21 64.00
N SER A 341 -14.93 6.98 65.27
CA SER A 341 -14.88 8.02 66.32
C SER A 341 -13.48 8.36 66.83
N SER A 342 -12.42 7.92 66.14
CA SER A 342 -11.04 8.33 66.39
C SER A 342 -10.36 8.75 65.08
N GLY A 343 -9.56 9.81 65.13
CA GLY A 343 -8.83 10.31 63.96
C GLY A 343 -7.87 9.29 63.36
N GLU A 344 -7.34 8.38 64.17
CA GLU A 344 -6.49 7.27 63.71
C GLU A 344 -7.27 6.24 62.89
N ALA A 345 -8.49 5.86 63.29
CA ALA A 345 -9.31 4.93 62.54
C ALA A 345 -9.85 5.56 61.24
N PHE A 346 -10.12 6.88 61.23
CA PHE A 346 -10.41 7.59 59.99
C PHE A 346 -9.19 7.64 59.06
N LYS A 347 -8.01 7.96 59.58
CA LYS A 347 -6.76 7.98 58.80
C LYS A 347 -6.43 6.60 58.22
N ALA A 348 -6.55 5.53 59.01
CA ALA A 348 -6.32 4.17 58.55
C ALA A 348 -7.34 3.72 57.49
N GLU A 349 -8.61 4.14 57.58
CA GLU A 349 -9.60 3.85 56.53
C GLU A 349 -9.30 4.62 55.23
N VAL A 350 -8.91 5.89 55.33
CA VAL A 350 -8.50 6.70 54.17
C VAL A 350 -7.24 6.13 53.51
N GLU A 351 -6.22 5.75 54.29
CA GLU A 351 -5.01 5.09 53.77
C GLU A 351 -5.35 3.76 53.09
N ARG A 352 -6.28 2.97 53.66
CA ARG A 352 -6.76 1.72 53.07
C ARG A 352 -7.52 1.93 51.77
N GLU A 353 -8.37 2.96 51.68
CA GLU A 353 -9.12 3.26 50.46
C GLU A 353 -8.23 3.86 49.36
N VAL A 354 -7.25 4.70 49.73
CA VAL A 354 -6.21 5.16 48.80
C VAL A 354 -5.36 3.99 48.29
N GLN A 355 -4.98 3.03 49.14
CA GLN A 355 -4.28 1.82 48.69
C GLN A 355 -5.13 0.95 47.75
N ARG A 356 -6.45 0.83 47.99
CA ARG A 356 -7.37 0.15 47.06
C ARG A 356 -7.49 0.86 45.73
N ALA A 357 -7.58 2.19 45.73
CA ALA A 357 -7.62 3.00 44.51
C ALA A 357 -6.33 2.82 43.70
N LEU A 358 -5.16 2.99 44.33
CA LEU A 358 -3.86 2.76 43.69
C LEU A 358 -3.70 1.33 43.16
N ALA A 359 -4.19 0.32 43.88
CA ALA A 359 -4.17 -1.07 43.42
C ALA A 359 -5.10 -1.32 42.22
N ARG A 360 -6.27 -0.64 42.17
CA ARG A 360 -7.17 -0.68 41.02
C ARG A 360 -6.54 0.00 39.81
N ASP A 361 -6.05 1.23 39.97
CA ASP A 361 -5.39 2.00 38.90
C ASP A 361 -4.17 1.25 38.34
N ALA A 362 -3.38 0.60 39.21
CA ALA A 362 -2.26 -0.25 38.79
C ALA A 362 -2.72 -1.51 38.02
N SER A 363 -3.81 -2.14 38.44
CA SER A 363 -4.39 -3.30 37.75
C SER A 363 -4.97 -2.93 36.38
N GLU A 364 -5.73 -1.84 36.30
CA GLU A 364 -6.28 -1.31 35.05
C GLU A 364 -5.16 -0.86 34.10
N SER A 365 -4.12 -0.21 34.62
CA SER A 365 -2.92 0.15 33.85
C SER A 365 -2.16 -1.08 33.34
N ALA A 366 -2.03 -2.14 34.14
CA ALA A 366 -1.38 -3.38 33.73
C ALA A 366 -2.18 -4.12 32.64
N VAL A 367 -3.51 -4.16 32.75
CA VAL A 367 -4.39 -4.72 31.71
C VAL A 367 -4.31 -3.87 30.43
N ALA A 368 -4.36 -2.54 30.54
CA ALA A 368 -4.23 -1.63 29.40
C ALA A 368 -2.84 -1.69 28.75
N PHE A 369 -1.79 -1.97 29.52
CA PHE A 369 -0.44 -2.23 29.00
C PHE A 369 -0.40 -3.59 28.29
N GLY A 370 -0.94 -4.65 28.90
CA GLY A 370 -1.03 -5.97 28.26
C GLY A 370 -1.76 -5.94 26.92
N VAL A 371 -2.93 -5.28 26.85
CA VAL A 371 -3.67 -5.09 25.59
C VAL A 371 -2.86 -4.28 24.56
N ARG A 372 -2.13 -3.24 24.98
CA ARG A 372 -1.24 -2.47 24.09
C ARG A 372 -0.08 -3.32 23.56
N THR A 373 0.57 -4.10 24.42
CA THR A 373 1.69 -4.99 24.05
C THR A 373 1.21 -6.11 23.13
N THR A 374 0.07 -6.75 23.41
CA THR A 374 -0.51 -7.75 22.51
C THR A 374 -0.90 -7.13 21.16
N ARG A 375 -1.45 -5.91 21.10
CA ARG A 375 -1.74 -5.23 19.82
C ARG A 375 -0.45 -4.88 19.04
N TYR A 376 0.62 -4.53 19.74
CA TYR A 376 1.93 -4.31 19.15
C TYR A 376 2.52 -5.62 18.60
N GLU A 377 2.51 -6.71 19.39
CA GLU A 377 2.88 -8.07 18.96
C GLU A 377 2.00 -8.61 17.82
N GLN A 378 0.78 -8.09 17.66
CA GLN A 378 -0.12 -8.44 16.56
C GLN A 378 0.23 -7.73 15.23
N GLY A 379 1.06 -6.67 15.25
CA GLY A 379 1.31 -5.78 14.12
C GLY A 379 0.30 -4.64 13.95
N ASN A 380 -0.67 -4.51 14.88
CA ASN A 380 -1.77 -3.55 14.79
C ASN A 380 -1.42 -2.16 15.38
N VAL A 381 -0.17 -1.93 15.77
CA VAL A 381 0.33 -0.64 16.24
C VAL A 381 1.70 -0.41 15.62
N LEU A 382 1.79 0.57 14.72
CA LEU A 382 3.02 0.99 14.07
C LEU A 382 3.51 2.33 14.66
N VAL A 383 4.72 2.74 14.32
CA VAL A 383 5.26 4.07 14.66
C VAL A 383 5.36 4.88 13.37
N ASP A 384 4.77 6.07 13.35
CA ASP A 384 4.85 7.00 12.22
C ASP A 384 6.18 7.77 12.18
N ALA A 385 6.42 8.51 11.10
CA ALA A 385 7.62 9.34 10.90
C ALA A 385 7.73 10.54 11.85
N THR A 386 6.78 10.72 12.78
CA THR A 386 6.86 11.67 13.89
C THR A 386 7.20 11.00 15.23
N GLY A 387 7.36 9.67 15.25
CA GLY A 387 7.59 8.87 16.46
C GLY A 387 6.30 8.57 17.24
N VAL A 388 5.13 8.89 16.69
CA VAL A 388 3.83 8.67 17.34
C VAL A 388 3.30 7.28 16.97
N ARG A 389 2.69 6.61 17.95
CA ARG A 389 2.10 5.29 17.74
C ARG A 389 0.74 5.42 17.05
N VAL A 390 0.58 4.71 15.94
CA VAL A 390 -0.65 4.66 15.14
C VAL A 390 -1.22 3.27 15.28
N ARG A 391 -2.48 3.15 15.70
CA ARG A 391 -3.19 1.87 15.57
C ARG A 391 -3.62 1.72 14.13
N VAL A 392 -3.17 0.65 13.47
CA VAL A 392 -3.43 0.36 12.06
C VAL A 392 -4.27 -0.91 11.98
N GLU A 393 -5.36 -0.87 11.22
CA GLU A 393 -6.19 -2.04 10.91
C GLU A 393 -6.40 -2.13 9.40
N GLU A 394 -5.99 -3.24 8.80
CA GLU A 394 -6.01 -3.44 7.36
C GLU A 394 -6.93 -4.62 6.99
N TYR A 395 -7.79 -4.38 6.02
CA TYR A 395 -8.79 -5.35 5.55
C TYR A 395 -8.71 -5.49 4.03
N LEU A 396 -8.61 -6.73 3.56
CA LEU A 396 -8.84 -7.11 2.17
C LEU A 396 -10.24 -7.73 2.08
N THR A 397 -11.10 -7.15 1.24
CA THR A 397 -12.46 -7.63 1.00
C THR A 397 -12.71 -7.87 -0.49
N ARG A 398 -13.72 -8.66 -0.83
CA ARG A 398 -14.14 -8.97 -2.21
C ARG A 398 -15.59 -8.50 -2.40
N PRO A 399 -15.83 -7.24 -2.83
CA PRO A 399 -17.18 -6.70 -3.01
C PRO A 399 -18.01 -7.47 -4.05
N ASP A 400 -17.37 -7.91 -5.13
CA ASP A 400 -17.94 -8.78 -6.15
C ASP A 400 -16.86 -9.73 -6.72
N PRO A 401 -17.20 -10.80 -7.46
CA PRO A 401 -16.22 -11.78 -7.94
C PRO A 401 -15.12 -11.23 -8.87
N LYS A 402 -15.28 -10.03 -9.46
CA LYS A 402 -14.27 -9.36 -10.29
C LYS A 402 -13.51 -8.26 -9.56
N SER A 403 -13.84 -7.93 -8.32
CA SER A 403 -13.22 -6.83 -7.59
C SER A 403 -12.58 -7.24 -6.28
N PHE A 404 -11.63 -6.43 -5.82
CA PHE A 404 -11.18 -6.43 -4.44
C PHE A 404 -11.17 -5.01 -3.90
N LYS A 405 -11.27 -4.89 -2.57
CA LYS A 405 -11.23 -3.62 -1.87
C LYS A 405 -10.33 -3.73 -0.65
N LEU A 406 -9.27 -2.94 -0.67
CA LEU A 406 -8.35 -2.70 0.43
C LEU A 406 -8.91 -1.56 1.27
N ILE A 407 -8.87 -1.72 2.59
CA ILE A 407 -9.28 -0.71 3.57
C ILE A 407 -8.20 -0.65 4.64
N THR A 408 -7.66 0.54 4.90
CA THR A 408 -6.69 0.81 5.97
C THR A 408 -7.32 1.82 6.91
N LEU A 409 -7.45 1.49 8.19
CA LEU A 409 -7.97 2.37 9.25
C LEU A 409 -6.84 2.73 10.19
N ASN A 410 -6.66 4.03 10.44
CA ASN A 410 -5.62 4.58 11.30
C ASN A 410 -6.23 5.42 12.41
N GLU A 411 -6.02 5.00 13.66
CA GLU A 411 -6.50 5.71 14.85
C GLU A 411 -5.31 6.37 15.58
N ARG A 412 -5.35 7.70 15.72
CA ARG A 412 -4.36 8.54 16.42
C ARG A 412 -5.06 9.55 17.32
N ASP A 413 -4.93 9.41 18.64
CA ASP A 413 -5.49 10.32 19.66
C ASP A 413 -6.99 10.64 19.46
N GLY A 414 -7.77 9.62 19.07
CA GLY A 414 -9.21 9.75 18.78
C GLY A 414 -9.55 10.27 17.38
N ASN A 415 -8.56 10.66 16.57
CA ASN A 415 -8.75 10.98 15.16
C ASN A 415 -8.68 9.71 14.33
N LEU A 416 -9.78 9.36 13.68
CA LEU A 416 -9.84 8.28 12.70
C LEU A 416 -9.52 8.82 11.31
N GLN A 417 -8.52 8.22 10.68
CA GLN A 417 -8.18 8.44 9.28
C GLN A 417 -8.28 7.10 8.55
N TYR A 418 -8.66 7.13 7.28
CA TYR A 418 -8.80 5.90 6.50
C TYR A 418 -8.35 6.08 5.06
N GLY A 419 -7.89 4.97 4.49
CA GLY A 419 -7.58 4.81 3.09
C GLY A 419 -8.38 3.64 2.52
N THR A 420 -8.85 3.75 1.29
CA THR A 420 -9.45 2.63 0.56
C THR A 420 -8.90 2.58 -0.86
N LEU A 421 -8.61 1.38 -1.36
CA LEU A 421 -8.40 1.12 -2.78
C LEU A 421 -9.35 0.00 -3.23
N GLU A 422 -10.32 0.34 -4.05
CA GLU A 422 -11.19 -0.62 -4.74
C GLU A 422 -10.71 -0.78 -6.19
N VAL A 423 -10.54 -2.01 -6.66
CA VAL A 423 -10.11 -2.32 -8.03
C VAL A 423 -11.05 -3.36 -8.62
N SER A 424 -11.60 -3.10 -9.80
CA SER A 424 -12.37 -4.09 -10.57
C SER A 424 -11.56 -4.56 -11.78
N ALA A 425 -11.42 -5.88 -11.96
CA ALA A 425 -10.72 -6.49 -13.07
C ALA A 425 -11.65 -6.76 -14.28
N ASN A 426 -11.03 -7.05 -15.42
CA ASN A 426 -11.69 -7.47 -16.67
C ASN A 426 -12.54 -8.75 -16.52
N ARG A 427 -12.11 -9.69 -15.67
CA ARG A 427 -12.74 -11.00 -15.46
C ARG A 427 -12.83 -11.34 -13.97
N VAL A 428 -13.49 -12.46 -13.66
CA VAL A 428 -13.58 -13.00 -12.30
C VAL A 428 -12.17 -13.26 -11.76
N LEU A 429 -11.86 -12.70 -10.59
CA LEU A 429 -10.56 -12.86 -9.96
C LEU A 429 -10.43 -14.27 -9.35
N PRO A 430 -9.25 -14.92 -9.44
CA PRO A 430 -8.96 -16.17 -8.75
C PRO A 430 -9.15 -16.01 -7.23
N LEU A 431 -9.33 -17.12 -6.51
CA LEU A 431 -9.54 -17.05 -5.05
C LEU A 431 -8.29 -16.49 -4.35
N ASP A 432 -7.11 -16.99 -4.75
CA ASP A 432 -5.82 -16.40 -4.43
C ASP A 432 -5.54 -15.24 -5.40
N LEU A 433 -5.38 -14.02 -4.88
CA LEU A 433 -5.11 -12.84 -5.72
C LEU A 433 -3.69 -12.83 -6.30
N SER A 434 -2.76 -13.61 -5.75
CA SER A 434 -1.38 -13.71 -6.27
C SER A 434 -1.31 -14.35 -7.66
N GLU A 435 -2.30 -15.20 -8.01
CA GLU A 435 -2.51 -15.78 -9.34
C GLU A 435 -2.94 -14.73 -10.38
N ALA A 436 -3.59 -13.64 -9.95
CA ALA A 436 -4.01 -12.58 -10.86
C ALA A 436 -2.82 -11.76 -11.40
N GLY A 437 -1.72 -11.72 -10.63
CA GLY A 437 -0.58 -10.85 -10.89
C GLY A 437 -0.91 -9.38 -10.64
N ASP A 438 -0.03 -8.50 -11.11
CA ASP A 438 -0.26 -7.06 -11.08
C ASP A 438 -1.33 -6.68 -12.14
N LEU A 439 -2.41 -6.06 -11.68
CA LEU A 439 -3.53 -5.63 -12.53
C LEU A 439 -3.26 -4.32 -13.29
N PHE A 440 -2.19 -3.61 -12.95
CA PHE A 440 -1.78 -2.33 -13.52
C PHE A 440 -0.60 -2.47 -14.49
N TYR A 441 0.24 -3.48 -14.30
CA TYR A 441 1.43 -3.70 -15.14
C TYR A 441 1.74 -5.19 -15.35
N GLY A 442 2.19 -5.55 -16.56
CA GLY A 442 2.61 -6.89 -16.93
C GLY A 442 3.96 -6.86 -17.64
N PRO A 443 5.07 -7.33 -17.03
CA PRO A 443 6.42 -7.27 -17.62
C PRO A 443 6.66 -8.28 -18.76
N THR A 444 5.63 -9.01 -19.19
CA THR A 444 5.76 -10.09 -20.17
C THR A 444 5.35 -9.64 -21.58
N GLY A 445 5.92 -10.29 -22.60
CA GLY A 445 5.59 -10.08 -24.02
C GLY A 445 4.15 -10.43 -24.42
N PHE A 446 3.27 -10.76 -23.47
CA PHE A 446 1.91 -11.22 -23.69
C PHE A 446 0.94 -10.39 -22.86
N LYS A 447 -0.22 -10.04 -23.43
CA LYS A 447 -1.25 -9.28 -22.70
C LYS A 447 -1.64 -10.07 -21.44
N PRO A 448 -1.51 -9.51 -20.22
CA PRO A 448 -1.82 -10.22 -18.99
C PRO A 448 -3.27 -10.71 -19.00
N GLN A 449 -3.51 -11.87 -18.38
CA GLN A 449 -4.84 -12.44 -18.31
C GLN A 449 -5.81 -11.52 -17.55
N TYR A 450 -5.33 -10.94 -16.45
CA TYR A 450 -6.06 -10.02 -15.60
C TYR A 450 -5.53 -8.60 -15.78
N TRP A 451 -6.43 -7.63 -15.82
CA TRP A 451 -6.07 -6.21 -15.77
C TRP A 451 -7.22 -5.40 -15.17
N ALA A 452 -6.91 -4.27 -14.54
CA ALA A 452 -7.91 -3.39 -13.96
C ALA A 452 -8.72 -2.67 -15.04
N VAL A 453 -10.05 -2.69 -14.92
CA VAL A 453 -10.98 -1.93 -15.79
C VAL A 453 -11.41 -0.63 -15.11
N LYS A 454 -11.39 -0.59 -13.78
CA LYS A 454 -11.56 0.63 -13.00
C LYS A 454 -10.93 0.51 -11.62
N TYR A 455 -10.59 1.64 -11.02
CA TYR A 455 -10.23 1.74 -9.61
C TYR A 455 -10.84 2.98 -8.96
N LEU A 456 -11.06 2.91 -7.66
CA LEU A 456 -11.40 4.01 -6.78
C LEU A 456 -10.43 3.99 -5.61
N TRP A 457 -9.51 4.96 -5.59
CA TRP A 457 -8.64 5.25 -4.45
C TRP A 457 -9.23 6.41 -3.65
N THR A 458 -9.17 6.37 -2.32
CA THR A 458 -9.62 7.47 -1.45
C THR A 458 -8.81 7.47 -0.15
N GLN A 459 -8.43 8.66 0.32
CA GLN A 459 -7.84 8.91 1.64
C GLN A 459 -8.66 10.00 2.34
N SER A 460 -8.89 9.87 3.65
CA SER A 460 -9.82 10.73 4.40
C SER A 460 -9.46 10.82 5.89
N ASN A 461 -9.73 11.96 6.52
CA ASN A 461 -9.68 12.16 7.97
C ASN A 461 -11.09 12.36 8.57
N SER A 462 -12.13 11.95 7.84
CA SER A 462 -13.55 12.20 8.11
C SER A 462 -14.07 13.64 7.89
N VAL A 463 -13.18 14.61 7.66
CA VAL A 463 -13.51 16.00 7.32
C VAL A 463 -13.06 16.31 5.89
N ASP A 464 -11.78 16.08 5.62
CA ASP A 464 -11.11 16.21 4.35
C ASP A 464 -11.05 14.87 3.62
N THR A 465 -11.10 14.91 2.29
CA THR A 465 -10.98 13.75 1.41
C THR A 465 -10.11 14.06 0.19
N VAL A 466 -9.35 13.07 -0.26
CA VAL A 466 -8.78 13.04 -1.62
C VAL A 466 -9.20 11.72 -2.24
N SER A 467 -9.80 11.78 -3.43
CA SER A 467 -10.26 10.60 -4.17
C SER A 467 -9.73 10.62 -5.59
N ARG A 468 -9.28 9.47 -6.09
CA ARG A 468 -8.84 9.30 -7.48
C ARG A 468 -9.58 8.12 -8.11
N VAL A 469 -10.18 8.34 -9.27
CA VAL A 469 -11.08 7.39 -9.95
C VAL A 469 -10.55 7.13 -11.34
N GLY A 470 -10.01 5.93 -11.60
CA GLY A 470 -9.69 5.48 -12.94
C GLY A 470 -10.82 4.62 -13.50
N VAL A 471 -11.22 4.87 -14.75
CA VAL A 471 -12.25 4.10 -15.46
C VAL A 471 -11.83 3.83 -16.91
N ASP A 472 -12.49 2.87 -17.55
CA ASP A 472 -12.22 2.47 -18.94
C ASP A 472 -10.80 1.92 -19.10
N GLY A 473 -10.36 1.18 -18.09
CA GLY A 473 -9.05 0.53 -18.00
C GLY A 473 -8.86 -0.58 -19.01
N GLU A 474 -7.78 -0.48 -19.77
CA GLU A 474 -7.34 -1.51 -20.70
C GLU A 474 -5.84 -1.73 -20.58
N SER A 475 -5.45 -3.00 -20.52
CA SER A 475 -4.06 -3.41 -20.70
C SER A 475 -3.63 -3.22 -22.15
N LEU A 476 -2.85 -2.17 -22.42
CA LEU A 476 -2.25 -1.88 -23.72
C LEU A 476 -0.79 -2.31 -23.75
N ALA A 477 -0.31 -2.71 -24.93
CA ALA A 477 1.10 -3.06 -25.11
C ALA A 477 1.94 -1.78 -24.99
N VAL A 478 2.72 -1.68 -23.91
CA VAL A 478 3.77 -0.68 -23.77
C VAL A 478 5.07 -1.33 -24.20
N THR A 479 5.42 -0.94 -25.40
CA THR A 479 6.63 -1.28 -26.10
C THR A 479 7.77 -0.67 -25.24
N LEU A 480 8.67 -1.34 -24.41
CA LEU A 480 9.71 -0.85 -23.41
C LEU A 480 11.28 -0.76 -23.74
N VAL A 481 11.90 0.46 -23.69
CA VAL A 481 13.28 0.92 -24.08
C VAL A 481 14.24 0.08 -23.28
N PRO A 482 15.45 -0.22 -23.79
CA PRO A 482 16.49 -0.90 -23.02
C PRO A 482 17.03 -0.15 -21.78
N THR A 483 16.17 0.55 -21.02
CA THR A 483 16.22 0.45 -19.56
C THR A 483 16.12 -1.02 -19.15
N PRO A 484 17.02 -1.51 -18.29
CA PRO A 484 16.93 -2.86 -17.74
C PRO A 484 15.56 -3.10 -17.07
N VAL A 485 14.96 -4.27 -17.28
CA VAL A 485 13.70 -4.71 -16.63
C VAL A 485 14.03 -5.86 -15.68
N PHE A 486 13.38 -5.91 -14.51
CA PHE A 486 13.61 -7.00 -13.58
C PHE A 486 12.93 -8.27 -14.11
N ASN A 487 13.68 -9.35 -14.25
CA ASN A 487 13.14 -10.64 -14.61
C ASN A 487 13.04 -11.52 -13.35
N PRO A 488 11.83 -11.70 -12.78
CA PRO A 488 11.65 -12.45 -11.54
C PRO A 488 11.99 -13.94 -11.67
N SER A 489 12.04 -14.48 -12.90
CA SER A 489 12.46 -15.88 -13.11
C SER A 489 13.98 -16.07 -13.04
N THR A 490 14.77 -15.04 -13.32
CA THR A 490 16.25 -15.08 -13.29
C THR A 490 16.84 -14.37 -12.07
N GLY A 491 16.03 -13.59 -11.33
CA GLY A 491 16.49 -12.75 -10.22
C GLY A 491 17.45 -11.65 -10.66
N ARG A 492 17.38 -11.24 -11.94
CA ARG A 492 18.35 -10.34 -12.57
C ARG A 492 17.67 -9.24 -13.36
N TYR A 493 18.44 -8.17 -13.52
CA TYR A 493 18.20 -7.15 -14.52
C TYR A 493 18.66 -7.60 -15.89
N ASP A 494 17.70 -8.04 -16.70
CA ASP A 494 17.94 -8.26 -18.10
C ASP A 494 17.80 -6.90 -18.80
N ALA A 495 18.86 -6.44 -19.48
CA ALA A 495 18.70 -5.41 -20.50
C ALA A 495 17.85 -6.05 -21.60
N PRO A 496 16.58 -5.63 -21.81
CA PRO A 496 15.73 -6.34 -22.73
C PRO A 496 16.32 -6.20 -24.13
N ALA A 497 16.62 -7.34 -24.76
CA ALA A 497 16.27 -7.46 -26.17
C ALA A 497 14.80 -7.05 -26.22
N VAL A 498 14.54 -5.94 -26.90
CA VAL A 498 13.33 -5.13 -26.74
C VAL A 498 12.10 -6.04 -26.63
N LYS A 499 11.25 -5.82 -25.62
CA LYS A 499 10.09 -6.65 -25.33
C LYS A 499 8.92 -5.76 -24.96
N ALA A 500 7.75 -6.04 -25.53
CA ALA A 500 6.53 -5.43 -25.06
C ALA A 500 6.33 -5.83 -23.59
N ALA A 501 6.13 -4.85 -22.73
CA ALA A 501 5.36 -5.05 -21.52
C ALA A 501 3.92 -4.60 -21.79
N TYR A 502 3.08 -4.70 -20.79
CA TYR A 502 1.70 -4.22 -20.84
C TYR A 502 1.42 -3.31 -19.66
N GLN A 503 0.74 -2.21 -19.91
CA GLN A 503 0.30 -1.28 -18.89
C GLN A 503 -1.20 -1.10 -18.98
N THR A 504 -1.87 -1.13 -17.84
CA THR A 504 -3.28 -0.82 -17.75
C THR A 504 -3.47 0.69 -17.74
N LEU A 505 -4.10 1.19 -18.80
CA LEU A 505 -4.37 2.59 -19.00
C LEU A 505 -5.88 2.81 -18.96
N PHE A 506 -6.30 3.61 -17.98
CA PHE A 506 -7.66 4.08 -17.80
C PHE A 506 -7.95 5.18 -18.81
N GLY A 507 -8.99 5.02 -19.62
CA GLY A 507 -9.40 6.01 -20.64
C GLY A 507 -9.81 7.36 -20.04
N ASN A 508 -10.18 7.37 -18.76
CA ASN A 508 -10.36 8.58 -17.96
C ASN A 508 -9.82 8.35 -16.53
N VAL A 509 -9.12 9.34 -15.98
CA VAL A 509 -8.77 9.39 -14.54
C VAL A 509 -9.23 10.72 -13.96
N TYR A 510 -10.08 10.66 -12.94
CA TYR A 510 -10.62 11.83 -12.23
C TYR A 510 -9.95 11.97 -10.86
N GLU A 511 -9.70 13.20 -10.43
CA GLU A 511 -9.09 13.51 -9.13
C GLU A 511 -9.89 14.59 -8.41
N PHE A 512 -10.27 14.28 -7.17
CA PHE A 512 -11.14 15.11 -6.34
C PHE A 512 -10.44 15.46 -5.03
N ILE A 513 -10.64 16.69 -4.56
CA ILE A 513 -10.30 17.13 -3.20
C ILE A 513 -11.55 17.69 -2.54
N ASN A 514 -11.88 17.18 -1.35
CA ASN A 514 -13.12 17.44 -0.62
C ASN A 514 -14.35 17.24 -1.52
N GLY A 515 -14.30 16.18 -2.32
CA GLY A 515 -15.32 15.84 -3.31
C GLY A 515 -16.58 15.23 -2.71
N ALA A 516 -17.72 15.49 -3.32
CA ALA A 516 -18.99 14.91 -2.89
C ALA A 516 -18.97 13.38 -3.11
N ALA A 517 -19.19 12.61 -2.04
CA ALA A 517 -18.98 11.16 -2.05
C ALA A 517 -19.91 10.40 -3.02
N ASP A 518 -21.14 10.90 -3.20
CA ASP A 518 -22.09 10.40 -4.19
C ASP A 518 -21.61 10.68 -5.62
N ALA A 519 -21.07 11.87 -5.88
CA ALA A 519 -20.52 12.23 -7.18
C ALA A 519 -19.30 11.37 -7.54
N VAL A 520 -18.36 11.19 -6.60
CA VAL A 520 -17.19 10.29 -6.75
C VAL A 520 -17.65 8.86 -7.06
N GLN A 521 -18.63 8.34 -6.29
CA GLN A 521 -19.15 7.00 -6.49
C GLN A 521 -19.86 6.85 -7.85
N ARG A 522 -20.65 7.83 -8.27
CA ARG A 522 -21.32 7.82 -9.58
C ARG A 522 -20.33 7.86 -10.74
N VAL A 523 -19.24 8.63 -10.67
CA VAL A 523 -18.20 8.61 -11.72
C VAL A 523 -17.57 7.21 -11.85
N TYR A 524 -17.42 6.51 -10.72
CA TYR A 524 -16.90 5.14 -10.68
C TYR A 524 -17.93 4.07 -11.12
N SER A 525 -19.24 4.26 -10.92
CA SER A 525 -20.27 3.26 -11.19
C SER A 525 -21.11 3.48 -12.46
N ASP A 526 -21.33 4.73 -12.86
CA ASP A 526 -22.29 5.16 -13.89
C ASP A 526 -21.55 5.87 -15.04
N PRO A 527 -21.32 5.19 -16.19
CA PRO A 527 -20.68 5.81 -17.36
C PRO A 527 -21.38 7.06 -17.87
N ALA A 528 -22.70 7.20 -17.69
CA ALA A 528 -23.46 8.35 -18.17
C ALA A 528 -23.34 9.58 -17.25
N PHE A 529 -22.84 9.43 -16.02
CA PHE A 529 -22.57 10.56 -15.12
C PHE A 529 -21.14 11.13 -15.23
N ARG A 530 -20.24 10.43 -15.93
CA ARG A 530 -18.82 10.82 -16.02
C ARG A 530 -18.69 12.19 -16.69
N PRO A 531 -18.10 13.20 -16.02
CA PRO A 531 -17.89 14.51 -16.62
C PRO A 531 -17.04 14.40 -17.88
N ALA A 532 -17.51 15.01 -18.96
CA ALA A 532 -16.70 15.21 -20.16
C ALA A 532 -15.61 16.28 -19.95
N ASP A 533 -15.64 17.01 -18.83
CA ASP A 533 -14.81 18.18 -18.60
C ASP A 533 -14.21 18.25 -17.17
N ASN A 534 -13.50 19.35 -16.93
CA ASN A 534 -12.69 19.61 -15.76
C ASN A 534 -13.38 20.48 -14.68
N GLY A 535 -14.65 20.90 -14.82
CA GLY A 535 -15.30 21.61 -13.70
C GLY A 535 -16.67 22.27 -13.82
N LEU A 536 -17.34 22.35 -14.98
CA LEU A 536 -18.55 23.20 -15.11
C LEU A 536 -19.67 22.62 -15.99
N LEU A 537 -20.13 21.42 -15.66
CA LEU A 537 -21.50 21.04 -16.03
C LEU A 537 -22.51 21.84 -15.19
N ALA A 538 -23.06 22.89 -15.79
CA ALA A 538 -24.15 23.68 -15.21
C ALA A 538 -25.36 22.78 -14.88
N GLY A 539 -25.44 22.33 -13.62
CA GLY A 539 -26.50 21.44 -13.12
C GLY A 539 -26.07 20.03 -12.72
N THR A 540 -24.80 19.61 -12.86
CA THR A 540 -24.32 18.33 -12.27
C THR A 540 -23.27 18.57 -11.18
N GLN A 541 -23.50 17.98 -10.01
CA GLN A 541 -22.77 18.28 -8.77
C GLN A 541 -21.47 17.48 -8.62
N VAL A 542 -20.50 17.62 -9.52
CA VAL A 542 -19.12 17.13 -9.28
C VAL A 542 -18.29 18.13 -8.48
N SER A 543 -18.81 18.50 -7.30
CA SER A 543 -18.08 19.33 -6.32
C SER A 543 -16.74 18.68 -5.97
N GLY A 544 -15.69 19.51 -5.88
CA GLY A 544 -14.33 19.08 -5.55
C GLY A 544 -13.52 18.45 -6.68
N LEU A 545 -14.05 18.33 -7.90
CA LEU A 545 -13.28 17.86 -9.07
C LEU A 545 -12.18 18.85 -9.45
N LEU A 546 -10.92 18.41 -9.38
CA LEU A 546 -9.74 19.21 -9.73
C LEU A 546 -9.07 18.81 -11.04
N ALA A 547 -9.13 17.53 -11.42
CA ALA A 547 -8.56 17.07 -12.68
C ALA A 547 -9.35 15.91 -13.32
N ARG A 548 -9.50 15.97 -14.64
CA ARG A 548 -9.81 14.89 -15.57
C ARG A 548 -8.60 14.74 -16.49
N LEU A 549 -8.01 13.55 -16.45
CA LEU A 549 -6.85 13.14 -17.23
C LEU A 549 -7.26 12.05 -18.23
N GLN A 550 -6.63 12.04 -19.40
CA GLN A 550 -6.74 10.95 -20.37
C GLN A 550 -5.36 10.45 -20.79
N PRO A 551 -5.21 9.16 -21.14
CA PRO A 551 -3.94 8.62 -21.58
C PRO A 551 -3.66 9.10 -23.01
N ILE A 552 -2.52 9.75 -23.18
CA ILE A 552 -1.94 10.08 -24.48
C ILE A 552 -0.83 9.08 -24.81
N GLU A 553 -0.76 8.69 -26.07
CA GLU A 553 0.34 7.91 -26.62
C GLU A 553 1.45 8.86 -27.05
N VAL A 554 2.63 8.79 -26.43
CA VAL A 554 3.81 9.56 -26.83
C VAL A 554 4.75 8.68 -27.64
N ARG A 555 4.97 9.06 -28.91
CA ARG A 555 5.91 8.37 -29.82
C ARG A 555 7.24 9.09 -29.88
N ILE A 556 8.30 8.35 -29.56
CA ILE A 556 9.69 8.75 -29.76
C ILE A 556 10.13 8.21 -31.12
N SER A 557 10.59 9.05 -32.04
CA SER A 557 11.09 8.63 -33.36
C SER A 557 12.58 8.93 -33.53
N ASP A 558 13.22 8.22 -34.47
CA ASP A 558 14.56 8.55 -34.95
C ASP A 558 14.50 9.83 -35.80
N VAL A 559 15.38 10.79 -35.54
CA VAL A 559 15.45 12.06 -36.30
C VAL A 559 15.96 11.82 -37.73
N ALA A 560 16.83 10.83 -37.94
CA ALA A 560 17.32 10.47 -39.26
C ALA A 560 16.25 9.75 -40.10
N VAL A 561 15.29 9.08 -39.44
CA VAL A 561 14.19 8.35 -40.09
C VAL A 561 12.90 8.55 -39.27
N PRO A 562 12.16 9.67 -39.42
CA PRO A 562 11.01 10.00 -38.57
C PRO A 562 9.87 8.98 -38.54
N ALA A 563 9.77 8.15 -39.59
CA ALA A 563 8.84 7.02 -39.67
C ALA A 563 9.20 5.84 -38.76
N THR A 564 10.46 5.75 -38.31
CA THR A 564 10.94 4.73 -37.36
C THR A 564 10.66 5.19 -35.94
N VAL A 565 9.56 4.70 -35.37
CA VAL A 565 9.25 4.85 -33.95
C VAL A 565 10.26 4.03 -33.14
N LEU A 566 11.12 4.74 -32.42
CA LEU A 566 12.09 4.18 -31.49
C LEU A 566 11.43 3.76 -30.17
N ALA A 567 10.35 4.43 -29.74
CA ALA A 567 9.59 4.13 -28.52
C ALA A 567 8.13 4.54 -28.59
N THR A 568 7.29 3.85 -27.82
CA THR A 568 5.95 4.33 -27.48
C THR A 568 5.73 4.16 -25.98
N TYR A 569 5.54 5.26 -25.26
CA TYR A 569 5.02 5.23 -23.89
C TYR A 569 3.67 5.93 -23.82
N TYR A 570 2.99 5.80 -22.69
CA TYR A 570 1.78 6.55 -22.42
C TYR A 570 1.94 7.39 -21.17
N ASP A 571 1.38 8.59 -21.20
CA ASP A 571 1.30 9.49 -20.06
C ASP A 571 -0.13 10.04 -19.93
N TYR A 572 -0.44 10.67 -18.80
CA TYR A 572 -1.74 11.24 -18.51
C TYR A 572 -1.74 12.74 -18.77
N ALA A 573 -2.28 13.15 -19.92
CA ALA A 573 -2.49 14.56 -20.24
C ALA A 573 -3.82 15.08 -19.70
N TYR A 574 -3.87 16.38 -19.47
CA TYR A 574 -5.10 17.11 -19.14
C TYR A 574 -5.91 17.38 -20.41
N VAL A 575 -7.24 17.29 -20.27
CA VAL A 575 -8.18 17.45 -21.39
C VAL A 575 -9.08 18.65 -21.15
N SER A 576 -9.24 19.50 -22.16
CA SER A 576 -10.00 20.76 -22.05
C SER A 576 -11.52 20.53 -22.06
N LEU A 577 -12.26 21.58 -21.70
CA LEU A 577 -13.71 21.69 -21.82
C LEU A 577 -14.12 21.53 -23.29
N ASN A 578 -14.79 20.42 -23.60
CA ASN A 578 -15.54 20.16 -24.84
C ASN A 578 -14.81 20.54 -26.16
N PRO A 579 -14.24 19.58 -26.92
CA PRO A 579 -13.57 19.89 -28.20
C PRO A 579 -14.51 20.44 -29.29
N ALA A 580 -15.83 20.48 -29.07
CA ALA A 580 -16.80 21.15 -29.94
C ALA A 580 -17.14 22.59 -29.50
N ASP A 581 -16.47 23.15 -28.48
CA ASP A 581 -16.63 24.56 -28.11
C ASP A 581 -15.80 25.48 -29.02
N ASP A 582 -16.37 25.78 -30.19
CA ASP A 582 -15.79 26.68 -31.19
C ASP A 582 -15.67 28.15 -30.74
N SER A 583 -16.14 28.52 -29.53
CA SER A 583 -15.95 29.87 -28.98
C SER A 583 -14.48 30.26 -28.82
N GLY A 584 -13.58 29.27 -28.81
CA GLY A 584 -12.15 29.45 -28.55
C GLY A 584 -11.83 29.62 -27.07
N ASN A 585 -12.81 29.45 -26.17
CA ASN A 585 -12.63 29.48 -24.72
C ASN A 585 -12.56 28.05 -24.14
N ALA A 586 -11.92 27.11 -24.86
CA ALA A 586 -11.65 25.76 -24.40
C ALA A 586 -10.64 25.79 -23.23
N THR A 587 -11.12 26.12 -22.05
CA THR A 587 -10.33 26.14 -20.82
C THR A 587 -10.28 24.73 -20.20
N GLY A 588 -9.34 24.51 -19.30
CA GLY A 588 -9.20 23.26 -18.58
C GLY A 588 -8.38 23.45 -17.32
N LYS A 589 -8.31 22.41 -16.48
CA LYS A 589 -7.43 22.39 -15.32
C LYS A 589 -6.23 21.52 -15.63
N ALA A 590 -5.04 22.06 -15.40
CA ALA A 590 -3.76 21.36 -15.49
C ALA A 590 -3.12 21.29 -14.11
N GLY A 591 -2.44 20.19 -13.81
CA GLY A 591 -1.68 19.99 -12.58
C GLY A 591 -0.20 19.96 -12.88
N VAL A 592 0.51 21.01 -12.48
CA VAL A 592 1.98 21.07 -12.53
C VAL A 592 2.50 20.31 -11.32
N VAL A 593 3.44 19.38 -11.51
CA VAL A 593 3.99 18.54 -10.42
C VAL A 593 5.46 18.85 -10.23
N SER A 594 5.91 18.90 -8.98
CA SER A 594 7.33 18.86 -8.61
C SER A 594 7.59 17.73 -7.63
N PHE A 595 8.80 17.19 -7.69
CA PHE A 595 9.31 16.22 -6.73
C PHE A 595 10.54 16.81 -6.04
N SER A 596 10.65 16.62 -4.73
CA SER A 596 11.86 16.94 -3.98
C SER A 596 12.15 15.89 -2.93
N VAL A 597 13.44 15.64 -2.65
CA VAL A 597 13.88 14.75 -1.57
C VAL A 597 14.41 15.60 -0.43
N PRO A 598 13.65 15.77 0.67
CA PRO A 598 14.10 16.54 1.81
C PRO A 598 15.17 15.78 2.60
N GLY A 599 16.45 16.08 2.32
CA GLY A 599 17.62 15.50 2.98
C GLY A 599 18.30 14.41 2.15
N SER A 600 19.08 13.55 2.80
CA SER A 600 19.84 12.46 2.15
C SER A 600 19.15 11.10 2.27
N HIS A 601 17.83 11.07 2.37
CA HIS A 601 17.02 9.87 2.62
C HIS A 601 16.24 9.50 1.36
N LEU A 602 16.66 8.46 0.60
CA LEU A 602 15.84 8.01 -0.54
C LEU A 602 14.51 7.36 -0.09
N GLY A 603 14.38 7.03 1.20
CA GLY A 603 13.12 6.61 1.81
C GLY A 603 12.12 7.75 2.05
N ARG A 604 12.38 8.99 1.62
CA ARG A 604 11.43 10.09 1.72
C ARG A 604 11.42 10.96 0.47
N TYR A 605 10.23 11.27 -0.05
CA TYR A 605 10.06 12.28 -1.09
C TYR A 605 8.78 13.09 -0.90
N LEU A 606 8.80 14.32 -1.39
CA LEU A 606 7.68 15.26 -1.39
C LEU A 606 7.23 15.45 -2.84
N GLU A 607 6.03 14.97 -3.18
CA GLU A 607 5.31 15.34 -4.40
C GLU A 607 4.47 16.58 -4.10
N ARG A 608 4.61 17.65 -4.88
CA ARG A 608 3.72 18.80 -4.80
C ARG A 608 3.09 19.09 -6.15
N ARG A 609 1.76 19.10 -6.19
CA ARG A 609 0.94 19.39 -7.36
C ARG A 609 0.22 20.71 -7.18
N TRP A 610 0.33 21.61 -8.15
CA TRP A 610 -0.43 22.84 -8.24
C TRP A 610 -1.41 22.74 -9.41
N TYR A 611 -2.70 22.91 -9.11
CA TYR A 611 -3.75 22.96 -10.12
C TYR A 611 -3.88 24.40 -10.60
N VAL A 612 -3.64 24.61 -11.89
CA VAL A 612 -3.78 25.88 -12.62
C VAL A 612 -4.84 25.71 -13.70
N ASN A 613 -5.44 26.81 -14.15
CA ASN A 613 -6.22 26.73 -15.39
C ASN A 613 -5.33 26.99 -16.59
N PHE A 614 -5.70 26.36 -17.69
CA PHE A 614 -5.10 26.55 -19.00
C PHE A 614 -6.19 26.80 -20.03
N ARG A 615 -5.82 27.44 -21.14
CA ARG A 615 -6.63 27.56 -22.34
C ARG A 615 -5.89 26.85 -23.47
N ASP A 616 -6.52 25.84 -24.02
CA ASP A 616 -6.16 25.20 -25.29
C ASP A 616 -6.57 26.16 -26.41
N THR A 617 -5.61 26.60 -27.24
CA THR A 617 -5.90 27.56 -28.33
C THR A 617 -5.84 26.97 -29.73
N ASN A 618 -5.23 25.81 -29.95
CA ASN A 618 -5.36 25.05 -31.21
C ASN A 618 -6.65 24.21 -31.30
N ARG A 619 -7.37 24.02 -30.20
CA ARG A 619 -8.65 23.27 -30.08
C ARG A 619 -8.51 21.76 -30.30
N ASN A 620 -7.32 21.20 -30.14
CA ASN A 620 -7.13 19.74 -30.18
C ASN A 620 -7.66 19.06 -28.89
N GLY A 621 -7.94 19.86 -27.86
CA GLY A 621 -8.49 19.44 -26.58
C GLY A 621 -7.49 18.81 -25.62
N ILE A 622 -6.19 18.92 -25.89
CA ILE A 622 -5.09 18.34 -25.13
C ILE A 622 -4.21 19.49 -24.66
N LEU A 623 -3.70 19.40 -23.43
CA LEU A 623 -2.61 20.24 -22.98
C LEU A 623 -1.31 19.82 -23.71
N ASP A 624 -0.97 20.49 -24.81
CA ASP A 624 0.35 20.36 -25.43
C ASP A 624 1.33 21.42 -24.91
N PHE A 625 2.51 20.94 -24.52
CA PHE A 625 3.66 21.79 -24.24
C PHE A 625 4.52 21.81 -25.49
N ALA A 626 4.89 23.00 -26.00
CA ALA A 626 5.98 23.04 -26.95
C ALA A 626 7.27 22.63 -26.23
N GLU A 627 7.88 21.54 -26.71
CA GLU A 627 9.31 21.34 -26.56
C GLU A 627 10.03 22.45 -27.33
N ASP A 628 10.31 23.57 -26.65
CA ASP A 628 11.22 24.55 -27.20
C ASP A 628 12.61 23.93 -27.21
N THR A 629 12.98 23.42 -28.38
CA THR A 629 14.33 22.94 -28.63
C THR A 629 15.28 24.12 -28.47
N GLU A 630 15.99 24.14 -27.33
CA GLU A 630 17.24 24.87 -27.10
C GLU A 630 18.39 24.34 -28.00
N ALA A 631 18.08 24.03 -29.26
CA ALA A 631 18.99 24.19 -30.38
C ALA A 631 19.25 25.70 -30.55
N GLY A 632 19.98 26.27 -29.59
CA GLY A 632 20.38 27.67 -29.61
C GLY A 632 21.14 27.98 -30.90
N ALA A 633 21.15 29.24 -31.30
CA ALA A 633 21.71 29.74 -32.57
C ALA A 633 23.26 29.55 -32.73
N GLY A 634 23.88 28.69 -31.91
CA GLY A 634 25.29 28.31 -31.93
C GLY A 634 25.59 26.91 -32.47
N CYS A 635 24.59 26.07 -32.81
CA CYS A 635 24.81 24.74 -33.43
C CYS A 635 25.27 24.84 -34.91
N ARG A 636 26.37 25.55 -35.16
CA ARG A 636 27.03 25.63 -36.46
C ARG A 636 28.03 24.47 -36.59
N TYR A 637 27.67 23.48 -37.40
CA TYR A 637 28.54 22.42 -37.94
C TYR A 637 29.27 21.53 -36.91
N GLY A 638 28.71 20.33 -36.68
CA GLY A 638 29.54 19.13 -36.59
C GLY A 638 29.54 18.33 -35.28
N ASP A 639 29.08 18.88 -34.15
CA ASP A 639 29.19 18.20 -32.84
C ASP A 639 27.88 18.15 -32.03
N CYS A 640 26.79 17.74 -32.70
CA CYS A 640 25.51 17.40 -32.06
C CYS A 640 25.44 15.87 -31.81
N SER A 641 26.50 15.30 -31.25
CA SER A 641 26.75 13.85 -31.21
C SER A 641 25.97 13.08 -30.12
N VAL A 642 25.12 13.76 -29.35
CA VAL A 642 24.26 13.17 -28.30
C VAL A 642 22.83 13.72 -28.34
N ALA A 643 21.87 12.81 -28.41
CA ALA A 643 20.41 13.03 -28.28
C ALA A 643 19.69 13.78 -29.43
N ASN A 644 19.84 13.30 -30.67
CA ASN A 644 18.83 13.49 -31.72
C ASN A 644 17.60 12.60 -31.44
N VAL A 645 16.70 13.04 -30.56
CA VAL A 645 15.48 12.31 -30.19
C VAL A 645 14.35 13.32 -29.97
N PHE A 646 13.20 13.13 -30.62
CA PHE A 646 12.02 14.01 -30.49
C PHE A 646 10.77 13.24 -30.07
N HIS A 647 9.89 13.89 -29.31
CA HIS A 647 8.51 13.46 -29.09
C HIS A 647 7.63 13.93 -30.27
N ASN A 648 7.49 13.10 -31.31
CA ASN A 648 6.99 13.55 -32.61
C ASN A 648 5.46 13.43 -32.80
N LYS A 649 4.77 12.57 -32.04
CA LYS A 649 3.31 12.38 -32.16
C LYS A 649 2.67 12.11 -30.81
N VAL A 650 1.51 12.75 -30.60
CA VAL A 650 0.64 12.59 -29.43
C VAL A 650 -0.75 12.17 -29.93
N SER A 651 -1.07 10.89 -29.77
CA SER A 651 -2.40 10.35 -30.11
C SER A 651 -3.27 10.20 -28.87
N ARG A 652 -4.53 10.65 -28.93
CA ARG A 652 -5.54 10.22 -27.96
C ARG A 652 -5.87 8.75 -28.16
N ARG A 653 -6.05 8.02 -27.06
CA ARG A 653 -6.46 6.61 -27.08
C ARG A 653 -7.83 6.36 -27.75
N ASP A 654 -8.73 7.33 -27.74
CA ASP A 654 -10.04 7.22 -28.43
C ASP A 654 -9.93 7.29 -29.97
N GLY A 655 -8.74 7.55 -30.51
CA GLY A 655 -8.48 7.66 -31.95
C GLY A 655 -9.09 8.92 -32.60
N THR A 656 -9.74 9.79 -31.84
CA THR A 656 -10.44 10.99 -32.36
C THR A 656 -9.48 12.12 -32.72
N VAL A 657 -8.33 12.18 -32.04
CA VAL A 657 -7.31 13.21 -32.25
C VAL A 657 -5.94 12.54 -32.30
N THR A 658 -5.28 12.63 -33.46
CA THR A 658 -3.83 12.48 -33.57
C THR A 658 -3.25 13.86 -33.76
N VAL A 659 -2.56 14.38 -32.75
CA VAL A 659 -1.78 15.61 -32.88
C VAL A 659 -0.39 15.18 -33.30
N ASP A 660 -0.06 15.48 -34.56
CA ASP A 660 1.35 15.58 -34.92
C ASP A 660 1.87 16.81 -34.21
N LEU A 661 2.62 16.61 -33.12
CA LEU A 661 3.36 17.72 -32.50
C LEU A 661 4.31 18.22 -33.58
N PRO A 662 4.15 19.47 -34.07
CA PRO A 662 4.99 19.96 -35.15
C PRO A 662 6.35 20.34 -34.55
N GLY A 663 7.16 19.32 -34.32
CA GLY A 663 8.58 19.45 -34.03
C GLY A 663 9.19 20.40 -35.05
N LYS A 664 10.11 21.26 -34.59
CA LYS A 664 10.60 22.49 -35.22
C LYS A 664 11.22 22.24 -36.61
N GLU A 665 10.36 22.01 -37.61
CA GLU A 665 10.76 21.71 -38.96
C GLU A 665 11.19 23.02 -39.63
N CYS A 666 12.47 23.32 -39.55
CA CYS A 666 13.09 24.43 -40.26
C CYS A 666 13.08 24.15 -41.77
N GLN A 667 11.91 24.31 -42.40
CA GLN A 667 11.73 24.17 -43.84
C GLN A 667 12.41 25.32 -44.58
N GLY A 668 13.70 25.14 -44.88
CA GLY A 668 14.43 25.97 -45.83
C GLY A 668 15.83 26.38 -45.39
N THR A 669 16.72 26.54 -46.36
CA THR A 669 18.07 27.11 -46.20
C THR A 669 18.06 28.59 -45.79
N ASP A 670 16.89 29.24 -45.85
CA ASP A 670 16.75 30.70 -45.91
C ASP A 670 16.33 31.30 -44.55
N GLY A 671 16.64 30.60 -43.45
CA GLY A 671 16.76 31.19 -42.11
C GLY A 671 15.47 31.41 -41.30
N GLY A 672 14.30 31.06 -41.85
CA GLY A 672 13.00 31.20 -41.17
C GLY A 672 12.55 29.93 -40.44
N CYS A 673 13.20 29.55 -39.34
CA CYS A 673 12.62 28.53 -38.44
C CYS A 673 11.37 29.13 -37.78
N LEU A 674 10.18 28.68 -38.16
CA LEU A 674 8.93 29.03 -37.48
C LEU A 674 9.01 28.53 -36.04
N SER A 675 9.03 29.45 -35.08
CA SER A 675 8.85 29.13 -33.67
C SER A 675 7.38 28.79 -33.43
N ASN A 676 7.03 27.51 -33.54
CA ASN A 676 5.75 27.02 -33.05
C ASN A 676 5.75 27.16 -31.53
N THR A 677 5.25 28.29 -31.05
CA THR A 677 4.85 28.48 -29.66
C THR A 677 3.74 27.47 -29.38
N GLY A 678 4.02 26.51 -28.52
CA GLY A 678 3.01 25.58 -28.00
C GLY A 678 1.91 26.40 -27.35
N ASP A 679 0.69 26.07 -27.71
CA ASP A 679 -0.37 27.06 -27.78
C ASP A 679 -1.31 27.04 -26.55
N THR A 680 -0.77 26.49 -25.46
CA THR A 680 -1.34 26.57 -24.13
C THR A 680 -1.09 27.95 -23.49
N HIS A 681 -2.17 28.66 -23.17
CA HIS A 681 -2.12 29.81 -22.27
C HIS A 681 -2.50 29.44 -20.83
N PHE A 682 -1.56 29.55 -19.90
CA PHE A 682 -1.85 29.43 -18.46
C PHE A 682 -2.32 30.77 -17.89
N PHE A 683 -3.32 30.74 -17.02
CA PHE A 683 -3.88 31.94 -16.40
C PHE A 683 -4.28 31.71 -14.94
N SER A 684 -4.16 32.76 -14.12
CA SER A 684 -4.77 32.82 -12.80
C SER A 684 -6.28 32.98 -12.96
N ASP A 685 -7.07 32.23 -12.19
CA ASP A 685 -8.53 32.30 -12.10
C ASP A 685 -8.85 32.60 -10.63
N ALA A 686 -8.87 33.88 -10.31
CA ALA A 686 -8.84 34.39 -8.94
C ALA A 686 -10.22 34.31 -8.27
N ASP A 687 -11.30 34.42 -9.05
CA ASP A 687 -12.68 34.33 -8.54
C ASP A 687 -13.35 32.96 -8.78
N ASN A 688 -12.66 32.04 -9.48
CA ASN A 688 -13.06 30.66 -9.78
C ASN A 688 -14.17 30.49 -10.84
N ASP A 689 -14.49 31.52 -11.63
CA ASP A 689 -15.51 31.45 -12.67
C ASP A 689 -15.06 30.66 -13.93
N GLY A 690 -13.75 30.50 -14.15
CA GLY A 690 -13.17 29.75 -15.26
C GLY A 690 -13.05 30.51 -16.58
N ALA A 691 -13.35 31.81 -16.59
CA ALA A 691 -13.07 32.74 -17.69
C ALA A 691 -11.66 33.33 -17.57
N ILE A 692 -11.30 34.20 -18.51
CA ILE A 692 -10.11 35.07 -18.43
C ILE A 692 -10.64 36.50 -18.47
N ASP A 693 -11.05 37.03 -17.31
CA ASP A 693 -11.48 38.43 -17.21
C ASP A 693 -10.86 39.16 -15.99
N GLY A 694 -11.57 40.07 -15.33
CA GLY A 694 -11.21 40.64 -14.02
C GLY A 694 -9.94 41.51 -13.89
N GLY A 695 -9.03 41.49 -14.86
CA GLY A 695 -7.65 41.97 -14.70
C GLY A 695 -6.68 40.89 -14.19
N GLU A 696 -6.97 39.62 -14.47
CA GLU A 696 -6.19 38.46 -14.05
C GLU A 696 -4.82 38.34 -14.71
N ALA A 697 -3.91 37.63 -14.04
CA ALA A 697 -2.57 37.35 -14.55
C ALA A 697 -2.61 36.20 -15.58
N ALA A 698 -2.98 36.56 -16.81
CA ALA A 698 -2.76 35.70 -17.97
C ALA A 698 -1.29 35.76 -18.41
N VAL A 699 -0.62 34.61 -18.46
CA VAL A 699 0.70 34.54 -19.09
C VAL A 699 0.51 34.39 -20.60
N VAL A 700 0.62 35.51 -21.30
CA VAL A 700 0.62 35.56 -22.76
C VAL A 700 1.95 35.01 -23.26
N GLY A 701 1.97 33.72 -23.59
CA GLY A 701 3.07 33.04 -24.26
C GLY A 701 4.38 33.03 -23.47
N VAL A 702 4.61 32.00 -22.65
CA VAL A 702 5.99 31.70 -22.26
C VAL A 702 6.68 31.15 -23.51
N ALA A 703 7.40 32.01 -24.24
CA ALA A 703 8.32 31.56 -25.27
C ALA A 703 9.48 30.83 -24.56
N GLY A 704 9.47 29.50 -24.61
CA GLY A 704 10.38 28.63 -23.87
C GLY A 704 10.09 28.58 -22.36
N PRO A 705 9.01 27.88 -21.92
CA PRO A 705 8.86 27.55 -20.51
C PRO A 705 9.90 26.47 -20.18
N THR A 706 11.03 26.89 -19.61
CA THR A 706 11.78 25.98 -18.75
C THR A 706 10.83 25.52 -17.64
N ASP A 707 10.95 24.26 -17.19
CA ASP A 707 10.09 23.71 -16.13
C ASP A 707 10.02 24.63 -14.90
N ALA A 708 11.12 25.32 -14.59
CA ALA A 708 11.22 26.31 -13.53
C ALA A 708 10.28 27.52 -13.70
N ASN A 709 10.05 28.01 -14.91
CA ASN A 709 9.14 29.14 -15.17
C ASN A 709 7.68 28.73 -14.99
N LEU A 710 7.29 27.57 -15.53
CA LEU A 710 5.94 27.01 -15.35
C LEU A 710 5.67 26.68 -13.89
N LEU A 711 6.64 26.06 -13.21
CA LEU A 711 6.59 25.76 -11.78
C LEU A 711 6.46 27.02 -10.93
N ALA A 712 7.22 28.08 -11.24
CA ALA A 712 7.12 29.37 -10.54
C ALA A 712 5.76 30.03 -10.77
N PHE A 713 5.22 29.99 -12.00
CA PHE A 713 3.88 30.51 -12.30
C PHE A 713 2.81 29.73 -11.51
N ALA A 714 2.84 28.40 -11.55
CA ALA A 714 1.86 27.55 -10.88
C ALA A 714 1.94 27.63 -9.34
N ALA A 715 3.15 27.86 -8.80
CA ALA A 715 3.35 28.11 -7.38
C ALA A 715 2.86 29.50 -6.93
N ALA A 716 2.92 30.51 -7.80
CA ALA A 716 2.42 31.86 -7.54
C ALA A 716 0.91 32.01 -7.75
N ASN A 717 0.32 31.26 -8.70
CA ASN A 717 -1.08 31.39 -9.12
C ASN A 717 -1.88 30.06 -9.06
N PRO A 718 -1.79 29.24 -7.99
CA PRO A 718 -2.56 28.00 -7.92
C PRO A 718 -4.04 28.27 -7.65
N ARG A 719 -4.92 27.66 -8.45
CA ARG A 719 -6.34 27.51 -8.11
C ARG A 719 -6.50 26.65 -6.86
N ALA A 720 -5.71 25.57 -6.80
CA ALA A 720 -5.54 24.73 -5.62
C ALA A 720 -4.14 24.11 -5.64
N TRP A 721 -3.70 23.56 -4.51
CA TRP A 721 -2.52 22.68 -4.49
C TRP A 721 -2.76 21.47 -3.58
N LEU A 722 -2.04 20.39 -3.87
CA LEU A 722 -1.98 19.15 -3.09
C LEU A 722 -0.50 18.80 -2.92
N GLU A 723 -0.05 18.70 -1.67
CA GLU A 723 1.30 18.26 -1.32
C GLU A 723 1.20 16.90 -0.63
N SER A 724 1.89 15.90 -1.16
CA SER A 724 2.01 14.56 -0.60
C SER A 724 3.46 14.32 -0.14
N ASP A 725 3.66 14.13 1.16
CA ASP A 725 4.93 13.73 1.77
C ASP A 725 4.89 12.23 2.02
N HIS A 726 5.72 11.50 1.28
CA HIS A 726 5.81 10.05 1.30
C HIS A 726 7.06 9.65 2.09
N VAL A 727 6.88 8.81 3.11
CA VAL A 727 7.97 8.37 4.00
C VAL A 727 7.90 6.85 4.20
N ALA A 728 9.00 6.15 3.95
CA ALA A 728 9.23 4.80 4.46
C ALA A 728 10.05 4.91 5.77
N THR A 729 9.53 4.33 6.85
CA THR A 729 10.16 4.33 8.18
C THR A 729 10.47 2.92 8.67
N ASP A 730 11.40 2.78 9.61
CA ASP A 730 11.52 1.55 10.41
C ASP A 730 10.45 1.45 11.51
N ASP A 731 10.49 0.35 12.28
CA ASP A 731 9.65 0.10 13.46
C ASP A 731 9.74 1.19 14.56
N TYR A 732 10.75 2.08 14.50
CA TYR A 732 10.95 3.18 15.43
C TYR A 732 10.48 4.53 14.87
N GLY A 733 9.93 4.57 13.65
CA GLY A 733 9.52 5.79 12.98
C GLY A 733 10.68 6.58 12.34
N ALA A 734 11.89 6.03 12.26
CA ALA A 734 13.02 6.71 11.63
C ALA A 734 12.95 6.55 10.10
N PRO A 735 13.03 7.64 9.31
CA PRO A 735 13.04 7.54 7.85
C PRO A 735 14.21 6.70 7.32
N ALA A 736 13.89 5.69 6.50
CA ALA A 736 14.85 4.71 6.02
C ALA A 736 16.01 5.35 5.24
N ARG A 737 17.26 4.97 5.59
CA ARG A 737 18.46 5.40 4.84
C ARG A 737 18.95 4.24 3.99
N THR A 738 19.06 4.48 2.70
CA THR A 738 19.09 3.47 1.64
C THR A 738 20.48 2.95 1.27
N ALA A 739 21.45 3.07 2.18
CA ALA A 739 22.80 2.51 2.00
C ALA A 739 23.55 2.33 3.32
N SER A 740 23.35 3.21 4.31
CA SER A 740 24.03 3.13 5.60
C SER A 740 23.44 2.11 6.56
N ASP A 741 22.13 1.85 6.46
CA ASP A 741 21.39 1.12 7.51
C ASP A 741 21.47 -0.39 7.30
N HIS A 742 21.86 -0.83 6.11
CA HIS A 742 22.20 -2.21 5.77
C HIS A 742 23.65 -2.28 5.27
N PRO A 743 24.67 -2.12 6.13
CA PRO A 743 26.08 -2.13 5.70
C PRO A 743 26.57 -3.49 5.19
N GLU A 744 25.78 -4.55 5.41
CA GLU A 744 26.01 -5.88 4.81
C GLU A 744 25.51 -5.97 3.36
N ALA A 745 24.64 -5.04 2.92
CA ALA A 745 24.27 -4.85 1.53
C ALA A 745 25.44 -4.24 0.75
N GLY A 746 26.40 -5.10 0.38
CA GLY A 746 27.40 -4.78 -0.63
C GLY A 746 26.75 -4.36 -1.96
N SER A 747 27.55 -3.87 -2.91
CA SER A 747 27.08 -3.23 -4.16
C SER A 747 26.35 -4.14 -5.18
N THR A 748 25.77 -5.25 -4.73
CA THR A 748 24.97 -6.23 -5.48
C THR A 748 23.80 -6.69 -4.60
N ALA A 749 23.03 -5.74 -4.06
CA ALA A 749 21.83 -6.02 -3.28
C ALA A 749 20.90 -6.98 -4.03
N GLY A 750 20.61 -8.13 -3.43
CA GLY A 750 19.73 -9.14 -4.02
C GLY A 750 18.26 -8.77 -3.89
N TYR A 751 17.38 -9.34 -4.73
CA TYR A 751 15.92 -9.19 -4.64
C TYR A 751 15.36 -9.38 -3.21
N ASN A 752 15.94 -10.32 -2.46
CA ASN A 752 15.56 -10.59 -1.08
C ASN A 752 15.74 -9.36 -0.18
N GLU A 753 16.81 -8.57 -0.33
CA GLU A 753 17.04 -7.38 0.49
C GLU A 753 15.98 -6.31 0.27
N VAL A 754 15.39 -6.24 -0.92
CA VAL A 754 14.27 -5.33 -1.20
C VAL A 754 12.95 -5.87 -0.64
N ALA A 755 12.71 -7.18 -0.73
CA ALA A 755 11.56 -7.78 -0.04
C ALA A 755 11.67 -7.56 1.48
N ASP A 756 12.84 -7.80 2.07
CA ASP A 756 13.14 -7.56 3.48
C ASP A 756 13.01 -6.06 3.82
N VAL A 757 13.42 -5.15 2.93
CA VAL A 757 13.21 -3.69 3.08
C VAL A 757 11.75 -3.27 2.90
N LEU A 758 10.90 -3.99 2.17
CA LEU A 758 9.46 -3.69 2.21
C LEU A 758 8.82 -4.30 3.47
N GLU A 759 9.07 -5.57 3.80
CA GLU A 759 8.50 -6.24 4.98
C GLU A 759 8.93 -5.60 6.32
N SER A 760 10.12 -4.98 6.38
CA SER A 760 10.62 -4.28 7.59
C SER A 760 10.30 -2.79 7.66
N ARG A 761 9.49 -2.24 6.74
CA ARG A 761 9.23 -0.80 6.68
C ARG A 761 7.75 -0.45 6.68
N VAL A 762 7.46 0.62 7.38
CA VAL A 762 6.15 1.24 7.50
C VAL A 762 6.06 2.38 6.50
N PHE A 763 4.99 2.43 5.70
CA PHE A 763 4.80 3.46 4.69
C PHE A 763 3.79 4.50 5.17
N GLU A 764 4.21 5.75 5.27
CA GLU A 764 3.37 6.90 5.60
C GLU A 764 3.19 7.79 4.37
N ARG A 765 1.94 8.18 4.10
CA ARG A 765 1.58 9.22 3.15
C ARG A 765 0.81 10.32 3.85
N ARG A 766 1.48 11.45 4.07
CA ARG A 766 0.85 12.69 4.54
C ARG A 766 0.40 13.51 3.35
N MET A 767 -0.82 14.04 3.39
CA MET A 767 -1.29 15.04 2.45
C MET A 767 -1.65 16.34 3.14
N THR A 768 -1.29 17.46 2.52
CA THR A 768 -1.86 18.77 2.84
C THR A 768 -2.36 19.42 1.55
N SER A 769 -3.36 20.30 1.66
CA SER A 769 -3.93 21.01 0.52
C SER A 769 -4.41 22.40 0.92
N SER A 770 -4.42 23.32 -0.04
CA SER A 770 -5.12 24.62 0.09
C SER A 770 -6.60 24.47 0.47
N LEU A 771 -7.23 23.34 0.13
CA LEU A 771 -8.66 23.10 0.33
C LEU A 771 -9.01 22.42 1.66
N PHE A 772 -8.01 21.97 2.44
CA PHE A 772 -8.24 21.30 3.73
C PHE A 772 -8.50 22.26 4.91
N GLY A 773 -8.52 23.58 4.67
CA GLY A 773 -8.70 24.56 5.76
C GLY A 773 -7.62 24.52 6.87
N GLY A 774 -6.44 23.95 6.56
CA GLY A 774 -5.37 23.70 7.54
C GLY A 774 -5.34 22.27 8.10
N GLY A 775 -6.30 21.42 7.74
CA GLY A 775 -6.26 19.98 8.00
C GLY A 775 -5.12 19.26 7.27
N LYS A 776 -4.85 18.03 7.70
CA LYS A 776 -3.96 17.10 7.00
C LYS A 776 -4.59 15.71 6.93
N LEU A 777 -4.26 14.98 5.87
CA LEU A 777 -4.42 13.53 5.83
C LEU A 777 -3.07 12.90 6.14
N ASP A 778 -3.08 11.75 6.81
CA ASP A 778 -1.89 11.15 7.39
C ASP A 778 -2.16 9.64 7.52
N LEU A 779 -1.87 8.91 6.44
CA LEU A 779 -2.17 7.49 6.32
C LEU A 779 -0.87 6.69 6.45
N VAL A 780 -0.80 5.89 7.52
CA VAL A 780 0.22 4.85 7.69
C VAL A 780 -0.32 3.53 7.13
N LEU A 781 0.54 2.73 6.51
CA LEU A 781 0.22 1.46 5.86
C LEU A 781 1.35 0.44 6.10
N ASN A 782 0.98 -0.81 6.38
CA ASN A 782 1.91 -1.94 6.42
C ASN A 782 1.91 -2.61 5.03
N PRO A 783 3.04 -2.70 4.33
CA PRO A 783 3.08 -3.35 3.01
C PRO A 783 2.89 -4.88 3.10
N SER A 784 3.15 -5.49 4.27
CA SER A 784 3.25 -6.95 4.45
C SER A 784 1.99 -7.72 4.03
N PRO A 785 0.76 -7.33 4.41
CA PRO A 785 -0.45 -8.06 3.99
C PRO A 785 -0.64 -8.05 2.46
N TYR A 786 -0.20 -6.99 1.78
CA TYR A 786 -0.32 -6.87 0.33
C TYR A 786 0.79 -7.65 -0.41
N LEU A 787 2.00 -7.72 0.17
CA LEU A 787 3.08 -8.60 -0.28
C LEU A 787 2.68 -10.08 -0.15
N TRP A 788 2.11 -10.47 1.00
CA TRP A 788 1.67 -11.84 1.25
C TRP A 788 0.45 -12.24 0.41
N ALA A 789 -0.44 -11.31 0.09
CA ALA A 789 -1.52 -11.50 -0.88
C ALA A 789 -1.05 -11.49 -2.35
N GLY A 790 0.25 -11.26 -2.60
CA GLY A 790 0.82 -11.17 -3.95
C GLY A 790 0.34 -9.98 -4.78
N LEU A 791 -0.32 -9.00 -4.15
CA LEU A 791 -0.85 -7.78 -4.75
C LEU A 791 0.23 -6.74 -5.02
N ILE A 792 1.30 -6.76 -4.23
CA ILE A 792 2.53 -6.01 -4.46
C ILE A 792 3.64 -7.04 -4.66
N ARG A 793 4.50 -6.82 -5.66
CA ARG A 793 5.75 -7.57 -5.82
C ARG A 793 6.90 -6.55 -5.80
N PRO A 794 7.91 -6.72 -4.94
CA PRO A 794 9.05 -5.82 -4.92
C PRO A 794 9.83 -5.90 -6.23
N GLU A 795 10.27 -4.78 -6.78
CA GLU A 795 11.28 -4.76 -7.83
C GLU A 795 12.46 -3.88 -7.37
N THR A 796 13.58 -4.51 -6.94
CA THR A 796 14.91 -3.84 -6.97
C THR A 796 15.06 -3.09 -8.29
N ALA A 797 15.66 -1.89 -8.41
CA ALA A 797 16.01 -1.32 -9.72
C ALA A 797 17.53 -1.24 -9.96
N GLY A 798 18.00 -1.90 -11.02
CA GLY A 798 19.42 -2.08 -11.32
C GLY A 798 20.09 -0.80 -11.82
N SER A 799 20.86 -0.13 -10.96
CA SER A 799 21.58 1.10 -11.32
C SER A 799 22.71 0.86 -12.33
N ARG A 800 22.50 1.30 -13.57
CA ARG A 800 23.58 1.68 -14.51
C ARG A 800 23.28 3.01 -15.23
N CYS A 801 23.10 4.08 -14.46
CA CYS A 801 23.52 5.39 -14.95
C CYS A 801 25.06 5.47 -14.82
N PRO A 802 25.83 5.72 -15.90
CA PRO A 802 27.29 5.85 -15.84
C PRO A 802 27.70 7.25 -15.34
N ALA A 803 27.22 7.62 -14.15
CA ALA A 803 27.66 8.79 -13.40
C ALA A 803 28.00 8.36 -11.96
N ALA A 804 29.23 8.64 -11.52
CA ALA A 804 29.74 8.11 -10.27
C ALA A 804 28.97 8.66 -9.04
N GLY A 805 28.36 7.77 -8.26
CA GLY A 805 27.88 8.06 -6.90
C GLY A 805 26.37 7.97 -6.65
N SER A 806 25.52 7.77 -7.66
CA SER A 806 24.08 7.57 -7.43
C SER A 806 23.78 6.13 -7.03
N GLY A 807 23.33 5.91 -5.79
CA GLY A 807 22.84 4.61 -5.32
C GLY A 807 21.62 4.13 -6.13
N GLY A 808 21.43 2.81 -6.22
CA GLY A 808 20.26 2.24 -6.88
C GLY A 808 18.97 2.61 -6.16
N LEU A 809 17.97 3.05 -6.94
CA LEU A 809 16.60 3.15 -6.44
C LEU A 809 15.95 1.77 -6.42
N VAL A 810 14.97 1.63 -5.55
CA VAL A 810 14.10 0.47 -5.42
C VAL A 810 12.72 0.91 -5.89
N ARG A 811 11.94 0.02 -6.53
CA ARG A 811 10.65 0.36 -7.15
C ARG A 811 9.48 -0.31 -6.46
#